data_AF-A0A2V7QPF3-F1
#
_entry.id   AF-A0A2V7QPF3-F1
#
_cell.length_a   1.000
_cell.length_b   1.000
_cell.length_c   1.000
_cell.angle_alpha   90.00
_cell.angle_beta   90.00
_cell.angle_gamma   90.00
#
_symmetry.space_group_name_H-M   'P 1'
#
loop_
_entity.id
_entity.type
_entity.pdbx_description
1 polymer ?
#
loop_
_entity_poly.entity_id
_entity_poly.type
_entity_poly.pdbx_seq_one_letter_code
_entity_poly.pdbx_strand_id
1 'polypeptide(L)'
;MQRIERTFAGRRLVIETGRMAKQAAGSAAVQFGETMVLAAVTVSDTESPLPFFPLLVEYKDKAYAAGKIPGGFIKREGRPSDPEILKARIIDRSIRPLFPEGFKNEVQVFIYVISADQENDADVMALVAASYALNSSKIPFLGPIAGVRVGRVQEKWILNPTFQQLPYSDMDVVLAASKDSIMMVEGGALEVSEADMIEALSVGQRGIQELIGIQEELLKQGRADKMEWKKAELGPEIKARVEELAKGKIGEALNHHEKHTRIGAIELVKKEAIDKLLGEFPDNAKDIHNLVGDVEYHALRSQVLDTGKRVDGRGSKEVRPITIDTQVLPRAHGSALFTRGQTQALVAVTLGTANDVQRLDSIDEAGETTKSFMLHYNFPPFSTGEVRPMRGTSRREIGHGNLAERALQGVLPAFEDFPYTIRIVSDILESNGSSSMASVCGGSLALYDAGVPLRAGVAGVAMGLIKEGSKYAILTDILGTEDHLGDMDFKVAGTEHGITSIQMDIKIEGLDFQIVKEALAQAREGRLHILGEMSKALPEPRADLSPYAPRIVTMTINPEKIGDLIGPKGKTIRGIQEETGAEITVDDTGLVTIAAVGGEAMERARQMVQALTAEPVIGETYEGTVKSTTAFGAFVEIMPGTEGLVHISELKHGRTEKTEDVVKKGDRVRVKLLDRDERGRLRLSMKALTPKAETSSSGEGGGGGGTEGEALAAVGAQTEGEEGGSERPDRGSSDRGDRPRGRRGGSRGGRNGGRSRE
;
A
#
# COMPACT_ATOMS: atom_id res chain seq x y z
N MET A 1 14.37 24.64 -35.21
CA MET A 1 13.59 23.50 -34.68
C MET A 1 14.32 22.25 -35.10
N GLN A 2 14.59 21.36 -34.16
CA GLN A 2 15.18 20.04 -34.39
C GLN A 2 14.14 18.99 -33.99
N ARG A 3 14.13 17.85 -34.66
CA ARG A 3 13.17 16.77 -34.41
C ARG A 3 13.77 15.43 -34.83
N ILE A 4 13.64 14.42 -33.99
CA ILE A 4 13.92 13.01 -34.33
C ILE A 4 12.65 12.19 -34.12
N GLU A 5 12.46 11.16 -34.93
CA GLU A 5 11.35 10.22 -34.86
C GLU A 5 11.90 8.80 -35.04
N ARG A 6 11.48 7.89 -34.17
CA ARG A 6 11.94 6.49 -34.08
C ARG A 6 10.81 5.59 -33.59
N THR A 7 11.02 4.29 -33.65
CA THR A 7 10.25 3.30 -32.89
C THR A 7 11.10 2.90 -31.69
N PHE A 8 10.53 2.90 -30.48
CA PHE A 8 11.15 2.40 -29.25
C PHE A 8 10.13 1.52 -28.52
N ALA A 9 10.54 0.38 -27.95
CA ALA A 9 9.67 -0.54 -27.20
C ALA A 9 8.29 -0.80 -27.89
N GLY A 10 8.33 -1.02 -29.21
CA GLY A 10 7.15 -1.28 -30.06
C GLY A 10 6.29 -0.07 -30.45
N ARG A 11 6.53 1.12 -29.87
CA ARG A 11 5.73 2.34 -30.07
C ARG A 11 6.52 3.47 -30.73
N ARG A 12 5.79 4.44 -31.26
CA ARG A 12 6.34 5.67 -31.86
C ARG A 12 6.95 6.55 -30.76
N LEU A 13 8.20 6.96 -30.94
CA LEU A 13 8.91 7.93 -30.10
C LEU A 13 9.32 9.15 -30.94
N VAL A 14 9.03 10.35 -30.45
CA VAL A 14 9.44 11.62 -31.04
C VAL A 14 10.12 12.47 -29.97
N ILE A 15 11.25 13.10 -30.30
CA ILE A 15 11.87 14.17 -29.48
C ILE A 15 11.99 15.42 -30.34
N GLU A 16 11.45 16.54 -29.88
CA GLU A 16 11.37 17.82 -30.60
C GLU A 16 11.88 18.98 -29.72
N THR A 17 12.65 19.91 -30.31
CA THR A 17 13.11 21.12 -29.60
C THR A 17 13.16 22.37 -30.49
N GLY A 18 13.22 23.54 -29.85
CA GLY A 18 13.24 24.86 -30.51
C GLY A 18 11.89 25.33 -31.05
N ARG A 19 10.78 24.66 -30.69
CA ARG A 19 9.39 25.07 -30.98
C ARG A 19 8.70 25.64 -29.74
N MET A 20 8.64 24.87 -28.66
CA MET A 20 8.03 25.26 -27.39
C MET A 20 9.08 25.82 -26.42
N ALA A 21 8.64 26.53 -25.37
CA ALA A 21 9.45 26.98 -24.23
C ALA A 21 10.78 27.70 -24.58
N LYS A 22 10.86 28.44 -25.70
CA LYS A 22 12.10 29.01 -26.26
C LYS A 22 12.87 30.03 -25.41
N GLN A 23 12.33 30.42 -24.26
CA GLN A 23 12.98 31.31 -23.28
C GLN A 23 13.63 30.55 -22.11
N ALA A 24 13.43 29.23 -22.04
CA ALA A 24 14.15 28.37 -21.11
C ALA A 24 15.61 28.20 -21.57
N ALA A 25 16.52 27.89 -20.63
CA ALA A 25 17.91 27.61 -20.95
C ALA A 25 18.05 26.35 -21.83
N GLY A 26 17.11 25.42 -21.74
CA GLY A 26 16.89 24.32 -22.68
C GLY A 26 15.46 23.77 -22.56
N SER A 27 14.99 23.07 -23.59
CA SER A 27 13.65 22.45 -23.57
C SER A 27 13.55 21.25 -24.50
N ALA A 28 12.64 20.34 -24.17
CA ALA A 28 12.35 19.13 -24.95
C ALA A 28 10.85 18.83 -24.90
N ALA A 29 10.24 18.57 -26.05
CA ALA A 29 8.94 17.93 -26.13
C ALA A 29 9.16 16.47 -26.56
N VAL A 30 8.79 15.52 -25.69
CA VAL A 30 8.87 14.08 -25.95
C VAL A 30 7.46 13.54 -26.11
N GLN A 31 7.20 12.79 -27.19
CA GLN A 31 5.96 12.06 -27.40
C GLN A 31 6.27 10.57 -27.51
N PHE A 32 5.53 9.75 -26.78
CA PHE A 32 5.62 8.29 -26.81
C PHE A 32 4.21 7.70 -26.88
N GLY A 33 3.86 7.07 -28.00
CA GLY A 33 2.44 6.84 -28.33
C GLY A 33 1.75 8.17 -28.66
N GLU A 34 0.66 8.48 -27.97
CA GLU A 34 0.03 9.81 -27.98
C GLU A 34 0.25 10.59 -26.66
N THR A 35 0.71 9.93 -25.59
CA THR A 35 1.25 10.60 -24.39
C THR A 35 2.42 11.53 -24.77
N MET A 36 2.37 12.79 -24.29
CA MET A 36 3.31 13.85 -24.63
C MET A 36 3.69 14.69 -23.42
N VAL A 37 5.00 14.85 -23.20
CA VAL A 37 5.60 15.59 -22.09
C VAL A 37 6.45 16.75 -22.62
N LEU A 38 6.27 17.93 -22.03
CA LEU A 38 7.13 19.09 -22.22
C LEU A 38 8.03 19.27 -20.99
N ALA A 39 9.34 19.15 -21.17
CA ALA A 39 10.35 19.59 -20.21
C ALA A 39 10.94 20.95 -20.60
N ALA A 40 11.17 21.80 -19.61
CA ALA A 40 11.86 23.08 -19.77
C ALA A 40 12.76 23.35 -18.55
N VAL A 41 14.02 23.74 -18.80
CA VAL A 41 15.01 23.95 -17.74
C VAL A 41 15.51 25.39 -17.70
N THR A 42 15.66 25.94 -16.50
CA THR A 42 16.15 27.29 -16.25
C THR A 42 17.28 27.27 -15.23
N VAL A 43 18.22 28.21 -15.35
CA VAL A 43 19.36 28.35 -14.44
C VAL A 43 19.58 29.84 -14.10
N SER A 44 19.94 30.15 -12.85
CA SER A 44 20.35 31.50 -12.46
C SER A 44 21.71 31.88 -13.05
N ASP A 45 21.93 33.16 -13.36
CA ASP A 45 23.23 33.63 -13.84
C ASP A 45 24.27 33.82 -12.70
N THR A 46 23.82 33.86 -11.44
CA THR A 46 24.66 33.92 -10.23
C THR A 46 24.59 32.62 -9.43
N GLU A 47 25.64 32.28 -8.69
CA GLU A 47 25.57 31.24 -7.64
C GLU A 47 24.57 31.62 -6.55
N SER A 48 23.93 30.63 -5.95
CA SER A 48 23.08 30.80 -4.77
C SER A 48 23.93 30.89 -3.49
N PRO A 49 23.56 31.74 -2.51
CA PRO A 49 24.21 31.79 -1.21
C PRO A 49 23.92 30.55 -0.33
N LEU A 50 23.08 29.62 -0.80
CA LEU A 50 22.70 28.43 -0.05
C LEU A 50 23.89 27.46 0.19
N PRO A 51 23.90 26.73 1.33
CA PRO A 51 24.99 25.79 1.62
C PRO A 51 24.99 24.57 0.68
N PHE A 52 23.84 24.19 0.11
CA PHE A 52 23.66 23.06 -0.81
C PHE A 52 23.40 23.50 -2.25
N PHE A 53 23.47 22.56 -3.21
CA PHE A 53 23.11 22.79 -4.63
C PHE A 53 21.57 22.89 -4.82
N PRO A 54 21.03 24.06 -5.21
CA PRO A 54 19.59 24.28 -5.29
C PRO A 54 19.02 23.88 -6.65
N LEU A 55 18.95 22.57 -6.88
CA LEU A 55 18.11 21.95 -7.91
C LEU A 55 16.68 21.74 -7.39
N LEU A 56 15.69 22.14 -8.18
CA LEU A 56 14.26 21.88 -7.97
C LEU A 56 13.60 21.28 -9.22
N VAL A 57 13.09 20.05 -9.12
CA VAL A 57 12.24 19.44 -10.14
C VAL A 57 10.76 19.67 -9.82
N GLU A 58 10.01 20.25 -10.76
CA GLU A 58 8.56 20.39 -10.71
C GLU A 58 7.93 19.53 -11.81
N TYR A 59 7.19 18.50 -11.40
CA TYR A 59 6.37 17.66 -12.27
C TYR A 59 4.90 18.03 -12.05
N LYS A 60 4.14 18.25 -13.12
CA LYS A 60 2.71 18.58 -13.03
C LYS A 60 1.91 17.98 -14.19
N ASP A 61 0.99 17.09 -13.86
CA ASP A 61 -0.03 16.57 -14.75
C ASP A 61 -1.07 17.69 -15.03
N LYS A 62 -1.48 17.82 -16.30
CA LYS A 62 -2.51 18.79 -16.71
C LYS A 62 -3.79 18.04 -16.97
N ALA A 63 -4.90 18.45 -16.37
CA ALA A 63 -6.16 17.71 -16.54
C ALA A 63 -6.62 17.67 -18.01
N TYR A 64 -6.32 18.73 -18.78
CA TYR A 64 -6.57 18.78 -20.22
C TYR A 64 -5.79 17.73 -21.03
N ALA A 65 -4.71 17.14 -20.51
CA ALA A 65 -3.93 16.12 -21.21
C ALA A 65 -4.75 14.87 -21.51
N ALA A 66 -5.70 14.54 -20.61
CA ALA A 66 -6.70 13.50 -20.75
C ALA A 66 -8.13 14.06 -21.00
N GLY A 67 -8.24 15.32 -21.46
CA GLY A 67 -9.52 15.99 -21.71
C GLY A 67 -10.39 16.28 -20.47
N LYS A 68 -9.86 16.09 -19.25
CA LYS A 68 -10.61 16.22 -17.99
C LYS A 68 -10.68 17.67 -17.49
N ILE A 69 -11.73 17.95 -16.70
CA ILE A 69 -11.80 19.13 -15.80
C ILE A 69 -11.58 18.61 -14.37
N PRO A 70 -10.67 19.21 -13.56
CA PRO A 70 -10.34 18.70 -12.23
C PRO A 70 -11.57 18.49 -11.31
N GLY A 71 -11.59 17.40 -10.56
CA GLY A 71 -12.72 17.03 -9.70
C GLY A 71 -13.02 18.04 -8.58
N GLY A 72 -11.99 18.67 -8.00
CA GLY A 72 -12.11 19.59 -6.87
C GLY A 72 -12.95 20.86 -7.12
N PHE A 73 -13.41 21.51 -6.04
CA PHE A 73 -14.33 22.66 -6.07
C PHE A 73 -13.87 23.84 -6.96
N ILE A 74 -12.55 24.09 -7.01
CA ILE A 74 -11.95 25.23 -7.75
C ILE A 74 -11.85 24.97 -9.26
N LYS A 75 -12.06 23.72 -9.72
CA LYS A 75 -11.96 23.32 -11.15
C LYS A 75 -10.65 23.71 -11.83
N ARG A 76 -9.55 23.65 -11.06
CA ARG A 76 -8.17 23.93 -11.45
C ARG A 76 -7.24 23.00 -10.67
N GLU A 77 -6.12 22.63 -11.27
CA GLU A 77 -5.09 21.83 -10.61
C GLU A 77 -4.51 22.59 -9.41
N GLY A 78 -4.49 21.94 -8.24
CA GLY A 78 -4.03 22.52 -6.98
C GLY A 78 -2.58 22.18 -6.64
N ARG A 79 -2.33 21.90 -5.36
CA ARG A 79 -1.05 21.33 -4.88
C ARG A 79 -0.68 20.06 -5.69
N PRO A 80 0.61 19.71 -5.80
CA PRO A 80 1.01 18.41 -6.35
C PRO A 80 0.34 17.24 -5.61
N SER A 81 -0.04 16.22 -6.36
CA SER A 81 -0.48 14.92 -5.86
C SER A 81 0.73 14.07 -5.43
N ASP A 82 0.48 12.98 -4.71
CA ASP A 82 1.55 12.05 -4.33
C ASP A 82 2.21 11.41 -5.58
N PRO A 83 1.48 10.94 -6.62
CA PRO A 83 2.07 10.54 -7.89
C PRO A 83 2.95 11.62 -8.55
N GLU A 84 2.50 12.88 -8.61
CA GLU A 84 3.32 13.97 -9.18
C GLU A 84 4.61 14.20 -8.38
N ILE A 85 4.55 14.08 -7.06
CA ILE A 85 5.71 14.18 -6.16
C ILE A 85 6.67 12.99 -6.36
N LEU A 86 6.15 11.78 -6.59
CA LEU A 86 6.94 10.58 -6.85
C LEU A 86 7.62 10.64 -8.22
N LYS A 87 6.88 10.99 -9.28
CA LYS A 87 7.42 11.20 -10.64
C LYS A 87 8.49 12.33 -10.63
N ALA A 88 8.29 13.42 -9.88
CA ALA A 88 9.32 14.45 -9.65
C ALA A 88 10.57 13.91 -8.92
N ARG A 89 10.40 13.06 -7.90
CA ARG A 89 11.53 12.48 -7.13
C ARG A 89 12.37 11.51 -7.94
N ILE A 90 11.74 10.65 -8.75
CA ILE A 90 12.44 9.73 -9.66
C ILE A 90 13.40 10.52 -10.56
N ILE A 91 12.94 11.66 -11.07
CA ILE A 91 13.72 12.51 -11.96
C ILE A 91 14.81 13.27 -11.19
N ASP A 92 14.50 13.88 -10.04
CA ASP A 92 15.48 14.57 -9.19
C ASP A 92 16.64 13.65 -8.78
N ARG A 93 16.34 12.45 -8.27
CA ARG A 93 17.34 11.41 -7.91
C ARG A 93 18.24 11.06 -9.09
N SER A 94 17.66 10.93 -10.28
CA SER A 94 18.39 10.54 -11.50
C SER A 94 19.32 11.62 -12.04
N ILE A 95 18.93 12.90 -11.97
CA ILE A 95 19.74 14.01 -12.55
C ILE A 95 20.70 14.64 -11.54
N ARG A 96 20.39 14.63 -10.23
CA ARG A 96 21.14 15.38 -9.20
C ARG A 96 22.64 15.03 -9.11
N PRO A 97 23.09 13.76 -9.26
CA PRO A 97 24.51 13.42 -9.22
C PRO A 97 25.33 13.89 -10.44
N LEU A 98 24.66 14.30 -11.53
CA LEU A 98 25.31 14.65 -12.81
C LEU A 98 25.62 16.14 -12.97
N PHE A 99 25.35 16.95 -11.94
CA PHE A 99 25.79 18.34 -11.89
C PHE A 99 27.21 18.37 -11.29
N PRO A 100 28.14 19.21 -11.81
CA PRO A 100 29.50 19.25 -11.32
C PRO A 100 29.59 19.51 -9.81
N GLU A 101 30.52 18.82 -9.15
CA GLU A 101 30.73 18.92 -7.71
C GLU A 101 31.07 20.37 -7.30
N GLY A 102 30.21 20.97 -6.47
CA GLY A 102 30.31 22.38 -6.07
C GLY A 102 29.56 23.38 -6.95
N PHE A 103 28.84 22.93 -7.99
CA PHE A 103 27.95 23.79 -8.76
C PHE A 103 26.79 24.33 -7.90
N LYS A 104 26.56 25.65 -7.90
CA LYS A 104 25.64 26.34 -6.97
C LYS A 104 24.63 27.30 -7.57
N ASN A 105 24.59 27.45 -8.89
CA ASN A 105 23.50 28.18 -9.55
C ASN A 105 22.15 27.46 -9.28
N GLU A 106 21.07 28.23 -9.11
CA GLU A 106 19.72 27.70 -8.94
C GLU A 106 19.25 27.10 -10.25
N VAL A 107 18.90 25.81 -10.25
CA VAL A 107 18.40 25.08 -11.41
C VAL A 107 16.97 24.65 -11.16
N GLN A 108 16.06 25.01 -12.05
CA GLN A 108 14.68 24.54 -12.02
C GLN A 108 14.34 23.76 -13.28
N VAL A 109 13.75 22.58 -13.09
CA VAL A 109 13.33 21.66 -14.16
C VAL A 109 11.82 21.55 -14.09
N PHE A 110 11.13 22.17 -15.05
CA PHE A 110 9.67 22.08 -15.19
C PHE A 110 9.30 20.96 -16.14
N ILE A 111 8.32 20.15 -15.76
CA ILE A 111 7.86 19.00 -16.52
C ILE A 111 6.33 19.00 -16.52
N TYR A 112 5.73 19.06 -17.70
CA TYR A 112 4.28 19.06 -17.89
C TYR A 112 3.85 17.94 -18.83
N VAL A 113 2.98 17.06 -18.36
CA VAL A 113 2.22 16.16 -19.27
C VAL A 113 1.14 17.00 -19.95
N ILE A 114 1.20 17.08 -21.27
CA ILE A 114 0.36 17.95 -22.10
C ILE A 114 -0.57 17.17 -23.04
N SER A 115 -0.33 15.87 -23.19
CA SER A 115 -1.27 14.87 -23.73
C SER A 115 -1.03 13.55 -22.99
N ALA A 116 -2.08 12.79 -22.73
CA ALA A 116 -2.02 11.49 -22.08
C ALA A 116 -2.98 10.53 -22.78
N ASP A 117 -2.46 9.40 -23.27
CA ASP A 117 -3.19 8.45 -24.10
C ASP A 117 -3.88 7.32 -23.32
N GLN A 118 -3.68 7.28 -22.01
CA GLN A 118 -4.23 6.26 -21.10
C GLN A 118 -3.76 4.83 -21.41
N GLU A 119 -2.67 4.70 -22.18
CA GLU A 119 -1.89 3.47 -22.32
C GLU A 119 -0.49 3.63 -21.70
N ASN A 120 0.16 4.77 -21.91
CA ASN A 120 1.58 4.97 -21.65
C ASN A 120 1.82 5.96 -20.49
N ASP A 121 2.48 5.51 -19.42
CA ASP A 121 2.93 6.41 -18.33
C ASP A 121 3.98 7.41 -18.85
N ALA A 122 3.83 8.65 -18.42
CA ALA A 122 4.69 9.77 -18.76
C ALA A 122 6.00 9.80 -17.96
N ASP A 123 6.11 9.08 -16.85
CA ASP A 123 7.19 9.17 -15.86
C ASP A 123 8.62 9.01 -16.43
N VAL A 124 8.87 7.96 -17.22
CA VAL A 124 10.19 7.67 -17.79
C VAL A 124 10.50 8.52 -19.02
N MET A 125 9.46 8.91 -19.77
CA MET A 125 9.60 9.84 -20.90
C MET A 125 9.82 11.28 -20.45
N ALA A 126 9.30 11.66 -19.28
CA ALA A 126 9.62 12.89 -18.58
C ALA A 126 11.11 12.97 -18.19
N LEU A 127 11.73 11.85 -17.78
CA LEU A 127 13.18 11.81 -17.53
C LEU A 127 13.98 11.98 -18.84
N VAL A 128 13.58 11.34 -19.93
CA VAL A 128 14.20 11.55 -21.26
C VAL A 128 14.07 13.02 -21.70
N ALA A 129 12.91 13.63 -21.49
CA ALA A 129 12.69 15.05 -21.79
C ALA A 129 13.58 15.97 -20.94
N ALA A 130 13.67 15.73 -19.63
CA ALA A 130 14.53 16.48 -18.72
C ALA A 130 16.02 16.32 -19.07
N SER A 131 16.47 15.09 -19.34
CA SER A 131 17.85 14.80 -19.78
C SER A 131 18.19 15.56 -21.06
N TYR A 132 17.35 15.47 -22.11
CA TYR A 132 17.62 16.19 -23.35
C TYR A 132 17.61 17.72 -23.14
N ALA A 133 16.67 18.25 -22.35
CA ALA A 133 16.60 19.68 -22.04
C ALA A 133 17.86 20.18 -21.28
N LEU A 134 18.39 19.43 -20.32
CA LEU A 134 19.65 19.75 -19.63
C LEU A 134 20.85 19.70 -20.59
N ASN A 135 20.95 18.65 -21.41
CA ASN A 135 22.07 18.46 -22.32
C ASN A 135 22.14 19.51 -23.44
N SER A 136 20.97 19.90 -23.96
CA SER A 136 20.84 20.96 -24.98
C SER A 136 21.07 22.38 -24.42
N SER A 137 20.97 22.57 -23.10
CA SER A 137 21.09 23.88 -22.45
C SER A 137 22.53 24.35 -22.20
N LYS A 138 22.69 25.61 -21.76
CA LYS A 138 23.97 26.15 -21.28
C LYS A 138 24.50 25.49 -19.99
N ILE A 139 23.69 24.72 -19.27
CA ILE A 139 24.01 24.18 -17.94
C ILE A 139 25.08 23.08 -18.06
N PRO A 140 26.16 23.09 -17.25
CA PRO A 140 27.13 21.99 -17.22
C PRO A 140 26.47 20.76 -16.57
N PHE A 141 26.48 19.63 -17.28
CA PHE A 141 25.73 18.43 -16.92
C PHE A 141 26.37 17.20 -17.57
N LEU A 142 26.61 16.15 -16.78
CA LEU A 142 27.30 14.90 -17.17
C LEU A 142 26.34 13.88 -17.81
N GLY A 143 25.54 14.32 -18.78
CA GLY A 143 24.57 13.49 -19.50
C GLY A 143 24.97 13.15 -20.95
N PRO A 144 24.05 12.57 -21.73
CA PRO A 144 22.66 12.25 -21.40
C PRO A 144 22.46 10.95 -20.62
N ILE A 145 21.31 10.87 -19.95
CA ILE A 145 20.76 9.65 -19.35
C ILE A 145 19.40 9.32 -19.96
N ALA A 146 18.86 8.14 -19.68
CA ALA A 146 17.45 7.85 -19.95
C ALA A 146 16.83 7.06 -18.79
N GLY A 147 15.49 7.06 -18.75
CA GLY A 147 14.71 6.17 -17.91
C GLY A 147 13.95 5.16 -18.75
N VAL A 148 13.75 3.96 -18.21
CA VAL A 148 12.80 2.96 -18.70
C VAL A 148 12.09 2.30 -17.54
N ARG A 149 10.89 1.80 -17.78
CA ARG A 149 10.17 0.91 -16.86
C ARG A 149 10.27 -0.51 -17.39
N VAL A 150 10.48 -1.48 -16.51
CA VAL A 150 10.59 -2.90 -16.84
C VAL A 150 9.49 -3.66 -16.11
N GLY A 151 8.75 -4.47 -16.85
CA GLY A 151 7.83 -5.47 -16.33
C GLY A 151 8.07 -6.84 -16.97
N ARG A 152 7.44 -7.88 -16.42
CA ARG A 152 7.48 -9.24 -16.95
C ARG A 152 6.08 -9.84 -16.94
N VAL A 153 5.55 -10.08 -18.14
CA VAL A 153 4.21 -10.64 -18.37
C VAL A 153 4.36 -11.98 -19.08
N GLN A 154 3.85 -13.06 -18.49
CA GLN A 154 3.95 -14.43 -19.04
C GLN A 154 5.41 -14.81 -19.41
N GLU A 155 6.33 -14.69 -18.46
CA GLU A 155 7.78 -14.91 -18.62
C GLU A 155 8.48 -14.06 -19.70
N LYS A 156 7.84 -12.97 -20.18
CA LYS A 156 8.42 -12.08 -21.19
C LYS A 156 8.65 -10.70 -20.63
N TRP A 157 9.90 -10.26 -20.72
CA TRP A 157 10.32 -8.90 -20.41
C TRP A 157 9.69 -7.87 -21.35
N ILE A 158 9.09 -6.83 -20.80
CA ILE A 158 8.49 -5.71 -21.52
C ILE A 158 9.17 -4.41 -21.06
N LEU A 159 9.67 -3.64 -22.03
CA LEU A 159 10.12 -2.26 -21.83
C LEU A 159 8.93 -1.31 -21.93
N ASN A 160 8.82 -0.40 -20.96
CA ASN A 160 7.72 0.53 -20.76
C ASN A 160 6.35 -0.17 -20.92
N PRO A 161 5.98 -1.14 -20.07
CA PRO A 161 4.67 -1.80 -20.15
C PRO A 161 3.54 -0.77 -20.05
N THR A 162 2.43 -0.99 -20.77
CA THR A 162 1.25 -0.12 -20.69
C THR A 162 0.48 -0.30 -19.38
N PHE A 163 -0.39 0.65 -19.02
CA PHE A 163 -1.29 0.53 -17.88
C PHE A 163 -2.16 -0.74 -17.93
N GLN A 164 -2.48 -1.25 -19.12
CA GLN A 164 -3.24 -2.50 -19.33
C GLN A 164 -2.37 -3.76 -19.24
N GLN A 165 -1.04 -3.63 -19.34
CA GLN A 165 -0.09 -4.74 -19.21
C GLN A 165 0.40 -4.92 -17.76
N LEU A 166 0.55 -3.82 -17.02
CA LEU A 166 1.04 -3.83 -15.63
C LEU A 166 0.25 -4.74 -14.67
N PRO A 167 -1.09 -4.86 -14.72
CA PRO A 167 -1.86 -5.81 -13.89
C PRO A 167 -1.54 -7.29 -14.11
N TYR A 168 -0.89 -7.63 -15.23
CA TYR A 168 -0.45 -8.99 -15.55
C TYR A 168 1.07 -9.17 -15.36
N SER A 169 1.73 -8.18 -14.76
CA SER A 169 3.18 -8.14 -14.56
C SER A 169 3.53 -8.52 -13.13
N ASP A 170 4.46 -9.46 -12.94
CA ASP A 170 4.95 -9.82 -11.59
C ASP A 170 5.91 -8.78 -11.00
N MET A 171 6.32 -7.78 -11.79
CA MET A 171 7.10 -6.64 -11.33
C MET A 171 6.83 -5.34 -12.11
N ASP A 172 7.11 -4.23 -11.44
CA ASP A 172 7.07 -2.86 -11.97
C ASP A 172 8.34 -2.15 -11.46
N VAL A 173 9.36 -2.05 -12.30
CA VAL A 173 10.69 -1.52 -11.92
C VAL A 173 11.09 -0.38 -12.84
N VAL A 174 11.19 0.83 -12.28
CA VAL A 174 11.76 1.99 -12.98
C VAL A 174 13.27 2.00 -12.78
N LEU A 175 13.99 2.11 -13.89
CA LEU A 175 15.45 2.21 -13.96
C LEU A 175 15.81 3.54 -14.63
N ALA A 176 16.80 4.23 -14.08
CA ALA A 176 17.51 5.31 -14.78
C ALA A 176 19.02 5.10 -14.71
N ALA A 177 19.70 5.37 -15.82
CA ALA A 177 21.11 5.08 -16.00
C ALA A 177 21.74 6.00 -17.06
N SER A 178 23.06 6.14 -16.99
CA SER A 178 23.86 6.53 -18.14
C SER A 178 24.05 5.34 -19.08
N LYS A 179 24.83 5.53 -20.14
CA LYS A 179 25.11 4.49 -21.15
C LYS A 179 25.71 3.22 -20.54
N ASP A 180 26.55 3.38 -19.52
CA ASP A 180 27.42 2.33 -18.99
C ASP A 180 27.35 2.18 -17.46
N SER A 181 26.54 3.00 -16.76
CA SER A 181 26.36 2.92 -15.29
C SER A 181 24.91 3.17 -14.89
N ILE A 182 24.35 2.26 -14.09
CA ILE A 182 23.07 2.48 -13.39
C ILE A 182 23.24 3.66 -12.42
N MET A 183 22.18 4.44 -12.24
CA MET A 183 22.14 5.60 -11.35
C MET A 183 21.03 5.51 -10.31
N MET A 184 19.83 5.07 -10.73
CA MET A 184 18.65 5.08 -9.88
C MET A 184 17.74 3.91 -10.22
N VAL A 185 17.24 3.22 -9.19
CA VAL A 185 16.15 2.23 -9.29
C VAL A 185 15.04 2.62 -8.31
N GLU A 186 13.78 2.46 -8.70
CA GLU A 186 12.61 2.42 -7.80
C GLU A 186 11.61 1.41 -8.36
N GLY A 187 11.24 0.39 -7.58
CA GLY A 187 10.47 -0.75 -8.08
C GLY A 187 9.69 -1.53 -7.02
N GLY A 188 8.75 -2.35 -7.50
CA GLY A 188 7.90 -3.24 -6.72
C GLY A 188 7.69 -4.55 -7.48
N ALA A 189 7.43 -5.64 -6.76
CA ALA A 189 7.31 -6.98 -7.33
C ALA A 189 6.50 -7.93 -6.45
N LEU A 190 6.08 -9.05 -7.05
CA LEU A 190 5.35 -10.14 -6.41
C LEU A 190 6.31 -11.28 -6.04
N GLU A 191 7.22 -10.99 -5.09
CA GLU A 191 8.16 -11.96 -4.50
C GLU A 191 9.16 -12.58 -5.51
N VAL A 192 9.64 -11.77 -6.46
CA VAL A 192 10.59 -12.20 -7.50
C VAL A 192 12.02 -12.38 -6.96
N SER A 193 12.83 -13.25 -7.58
CA SER A 193 14.17 -13.55 -7.05
C SER A 193 15.18 -12.41 -7.29
N GLU A 194 16.26 -12.41 -6.50
CA GLU A 194 17.43 -11.55 -6.75
C GLU A 194 18.03 -11.76 -8.16
N ALA A 195 17.84 -12.93 -8.77
CA ALA A 195 18.30 -13.21 -10.14
C ALA A 195 17.39 -12.61 -11.20
N ASP A 196 16.06 -12.70 -11.04
CA ASP A 196 15.07 -12.06 -11.92
C ASP A 196 15.26 -10.54 -11.91
N MET A 197 15.47 -9.95 -10.72
CA MET A 197 15.74 -8.52 -10.56
C MET A 197 17.02 -8.09 -11.30
N ILE A 198 18.08 -8.91 -11.27
CA ILE A 198 19.31 -8.68 -12.03
C ILE A 198 19.06 -8.79 -13.55
N GLU A 199 18.21 -9.70 -14.01
CA GLU A 199 17.84 -9.75 -15.44
C GLU A 199 17.00 -8.54 -15.85
N ALA A 200 16.05 -8.10 -15.02
CA ALA A 200 15.24 -6.90 -15.25
C ALA A 200 16.11 -5.64 -15.42
N LEU A 201 17.09 -5.44 -14.54
CA LEU A 201 18.07 -4.35 -14.66
C LEU A 201 18.90 -4.46 -15.95
N SER A 202 19.28 -5.68 -16.36
CA SER A 202 20.01 -5.94 -17.61
C SER A 202 19.17 -5.64 -18.86
N VAL A 203 17.87 -5.94 -18.83
CA VAL A 203 16.91 -5.58 -19.89
C VAL A 203 16.77 -4.06 -19.96
N GLY A 204 16.57 -3.41 -18.81
CA GLY A 204 16.41 -1.97 -18.74
C GLY A 204 17.62 -1.21 -19.29
N GLN A 205 18.84 -1.62 -18.93
CA GLN A 205 20.07 -0.97 -19.40
C GLN A 205 20.18 -0.95 -20.94
N ARG A 206 19.77 -2.02 -21.62
CA ARG A 206 19.76 -2.09 -23.09
C ARG A 206 18.76 -1.08 -23.70
N GLY A 207 17.58 -0.94 -23.11
CA GLY A 207 16.60 0.06 -23.53
C GLY A 207 17.08 1.51 -23.29
N ILE A 208 17.79 1.74 -22.18
CA ILE A 208 18.40 3.05 -21.88
C ILE A 208 19.52 3.39 -22.87
N GLN A 209 20.37 2.44 -23.26
CA GLN A 209 21.40 2.64 -24.28
C GLN A 209 20.81 3.06 -25.63
N GLU A 210 19.66 2.50 -26.04
CA GLU A 210 18.94 2.90 -27.24
C GLU A 210 18.41 4.34 -27.13
N LEU A 211 17.71 4.68 -26.04
CA LEU A 211 17.19 6.03 -25.77
C LEU A 211 18.30 7.10 -25.65
N ILE A 212 19.47 6.73 -25.14
CA ILE A 212 20.66 7.58 -25.11
C ILE A 212 21.20 7.81 -26.52
N GLY A 213 21.28 6.78 -27.36
CA GLY A 213 21.68 6.92 -28.77
C GLY A 213 20.77 7.87 -29.56
N ILE A 214 19.45 7.81 -29.32
CA ILE A 214 18.45 8.70 -29.92
C ILE A 214 18.65 10.16 -29.46
N GLN A 215 18.92 10.38 -28.17
CA GLN A 215 19.27 11.71 -27.64
C GLN A 215 20.60 12.22 -28.23
N GLU A 216 21.65 11.39 -28.27
CA GLU A 216 22.94 11.75 -28.86
C GLU A 216 22.81 12.15 -30.34
N GLU A 217 22.00 11.46 -31.14
CA GLU A 217 21.78 11.78 -32.55
C GLU A 217 21.12 13.16 -32.72
N LEU A 218 20.12 13.48 -31.90
CA LEU A 218 19.45 14.78 -31.95
C LEU A 218 20.35 15.91 -31.41
N LEU A 219 21.13 15.68 -30.34
CA LEU A 219 22.09 16.65 -29.80
C LEU A 219 23.21 17.02 -30.80
N LYS A 220 23.57 16.12 -31.71
CA LYS A 220 24.52 16.38 -32.81
C LYS A 220 23.98 17.40 -33.83
N GLN A 221 22.68 17.67 -33.86
CA GLN A 221 22.07 18.71 -34.70
C GLN A 221 22.24 20.13 -34.14
N GLY A 222 22.82 20.27 -32.94
CA GLY A 222 23.13 21.55 -32.28
C GLY A 222 22.59 21.64 -30.86
N ARG A 223 23.36 22.30 -29.98
CA ARG A 223 23.06 22.58 -28.56
C ARG A 223 23.58 23.98 -28.22
N ALA A 224 23.13 24.56 -27.12
CA ALA A 224 23.74 25.78 -26.60
C ALA A 224 25.17 25.51 -26.11
N ASP A 225 26.04 26.51 -26.23
CA ASP A 225 27.36 26.48 -25.61
C ASP A 225 27.24 26.42 -24.08
N LYS A 226 28.11 25.65 -23.44
CA LYS A 226 28.11 25.53 -21.97
C LYS A 226 28.63 26.81 -21.34
N MET A 227 27.94 27.29 -20.30
CA MET A 227 28.40 28.41 -19.49
C MET A 227 29.75 28.08 -18.85
N GLU A 228 30.62 29.08 -18.71
CA GLU A 228 31.88 28.88 -17.99
C GLU A 228 31.58 28.55 -16.52
N TRP A 229 32.10 27.41 -16.08
CA TRP A 229 32.17 27.02 -14.68
C TRP A 229 33.50 26.31 -14.45
N LYS A 230 34.11 26.57 -13.29
CA LYS A 230 35.32 25.89 -12.82
C LYS A 230 35.13 25.60 -11.34
N LYS A 231 35.54 24.41 -10.89
CA LYS A 231 35.64 24.12 -9.46
C LYS A 231 36.66 25.11 -8.85
N ALA A 232 36.37 25.66 -7.69
CA ALA A 232 37.34 26.47 -6.97
C ALA A 232 38.49 25.55 -6.49
N GLU A 233 39.70 25.79 -6.99
CA GLU A 233 40.89 25.03 -6.56
C GLU A 233 41.43 25.60 -5.25
N LEU A 234 41.78 24.69 -4.34
CA LEU A 234 42.13 24.99 -2.95
C LEU A 234 43.65 25.06 -2.78
N GLY A 235 44.14 26.01 -1.98
CA GLY A 235 45.57 26.17 -1.74
C GLY A 235 46.21 24.91 -1.11
N PRO A 236 47.30 24.35 -1.68
CA PRO A 236 47.87 23.08 -1.22
C PRO A 236 48.44 23.18 0.21
N GLU A 237 48.90 24.37 0.61
CA GLU A 237 49.35 24.67 1.97
C GLU A 237 48.22 24.54 3.01
N ILE A 238 47.06 25.12 2.71
CA ILE A 238 45.86 25.02 3.57
C ILE A 238 45.43 23.55 3.72
N LYS A 239 45.41 22.79 2.62
CA LYS A 239 45.08 21.35 2.67
C LYS A 239 46.06 20.57 3.55
N ALA A 240 47.37 20.76 3.38
CA ALA A 240 48.37 20.07 4.19
C ALA A 240 48.20 20.38 5.69
N ARG A 241 47.91 21.64 6.02
CA ARG A 241 47.71 22.10 7.40
C ARG A 241 46.39 21.59 8.02
N VAL A 242 45.33 21.49 7.23
CA VAL A 242 44.06 20.83 7.63
C VAL A 242 44.31 19.35 7.97
N GLU A 243 45.04 18.62 7.11
CA GLU A 243 45.34 17.21 7.37
C GLU A 243 46.17 17.02 8.65
N GLU A 244 47.16 17.89 8.92
CA GLU A 244 47.95 17.86 10.16
C GLU A 244 47.08 18.06 11.42
N LEU A 245 46.20 19.08 11.41
CA LEU A 245 45.44 19.48 12.61
C LEU A 245 44.22 18.59 12.89
N ALA A 246 43.57 18.04 11.85
CA ALA A 246 42.30 17.34 11.99
C ALA A 246 42.39 15.81 11.91
N LYS A 247 43.24 15.25 11.03
CA LYS A 247 43.15 13.84 10.59
C LYS A 247 43.29 12.81 11.71
N GLY A 248 44.28 12.99 12.59
CA GLY A 248 44.48 12.10 13.74
C GLY A 248 43.34 12.19 14.76
N LYS A 249 42.99 13.41 15.16
CA LYS A 249 41.92 13.67 16.14
C LYS A 249 40.54 13.21 15.68
N ILE A 250 40.21 13.41 14.40
CA ILE A 250 38.97 12.88 13.82
C ILE A 250 39.02 11.35 13.87
N GLY A 251 40.13 10.74 13.41
CA GLY A 251 40.33 9.29 13.48
C GLY A 251 40.16 8.68 14.88
N GLU A 252 40.50 9.41 15.94
CA GLU A 252 40.20 9.02 17.34
C GLU A 252 38.70 9.16 17.66
N ALA A 253 38.11 10.33 17.42
CA ALA A 253 36.70 10.64 17.70
C ALA A 253 35.70 9.74 16.97
N LEU A 254 36.06 9.22 15.79
CA LEU A 254 35.23 8.28 15.02
C LEU A 254 34.90 6.98 15.77
N ASN A 255 35.71 6.57 16.76
CA ASN A 255 35.54 5.30 17.48
C ASN A 255 34.50 5.37 18.62
N HIS A 256 33.85 6.50 18.86
CA HIS A 256 32.73 6.57 19.79
C HIS A 256 31.50 5.87 19.20
N HIS A 257 31.04 4.78 19.83
CA HIS A 257 29.89 4.00 19.32
C HIS A 257 28.57 4.79 19.26
N GLU A 258 28.27 5.60 20.28
CA GLU A 258 27.01 6.35 20.38
C GLU A 258 27.02 7.60 19.47
N LYS A 259 25.95 7.80 18.70
CA LYS A 259 25.76 8.85 17.69
C LYS A 259 25.99 10.27 18.21
N HIS A 260 25.30 10.70 19.27
CA HIS A 260 25.38 12.08 19.75
C HIS A 260 26.75 12.39 20.37
N THR A 261 27.32 11.41 21.07
CA THR A 261 28.68 11.44 21.63
C THR A 261 29.72 11.58 20.53
N ARG A 262 29.62 10.76 19.47
CA ARG A 262 30.50 10.82 18.29
C ARG A 262 30.40 12.15 17.55
N ILE A 263 29.18 12.63 17.27
CA ILE A 263 28.96 13.93 16.62
C ILE A 263 29.55 15.06 17.49
N GLY A 264 29.30 15.06 18.80
CA GLY A 264 29.86 16.08 19.71
C GLY A 264 31.39 16.09 19.75
N ALA A 265 32.03 14.93 19.75
CA ALA A 265 33.49 14.81 19.68
C ALA A 265 34.05 15.30 18.34
N ILE A 266 33.43 14.91 17.22
CA ILE A 266 33.83 15.35 15.88
C ILE A 266 33.68 16.87 15.73
N GLU A 267 32.53 17.45 16.08
CA GLU A 267 32.29 18.89 15.97
C GLU A 267 33.23 19.72 16.86
N LEU A 268 33.61 19.21 18.04
CA LEU A 268 34.65 19.83 18.87
C LEU A 268 36.02 19.84 18.15
N VAL A 269 36.43 18.70 17.58
CA VAL A 269 37.69 18.59 16.83
C VAL A 269 37.68 19.47 15.58
N LYS A 270 36.59 19.48 14.81
CA LYS A 270 36.40 20.38 13.66
C LYS A 270 36.55 21.83 14.10
N LYS A 271 35.84 22.25 15.15
CA LYS A 271 35.91 23.61 15.66
C LYS A 271 37.33 23.99 16.10
N GLU A 272 38.03 23.15 16.85
CA GLU A 272 39.42 23.40 17.24
C GLU A 272 40.38 23.53 16.05
N ALA A 273 40.14 22.79 14.96
CA ALA A 273 40.92 22.91 13.73
C ALA A 273 40.56 24.20 12.99
N ILE A 274 39.27 24.49 12.79
CA ILE A 274 38.76 25.68 12.11
C ILE A 274 39.20 26.97 12.82
N ASP A 275 39.01 27.08 14.15
CA ASP A 275 39.39 28.26 14.94
C ASP A 275 40.89 28.57 14.83
N LYS A 276 41.75 27.54 14.67
CA LYS A 276 43.19 27.70 14.42
C LYS A 276 43.50 28.09 12.99
N LEU A 277 42.92 27.37 12.02
CA LEU A 277 43.14 27.60 10.60
C LEU A 277 42.66 28.99 10.16
N LEU A 278 41.60 29.53 10.76
CA LEU A 278 41.16 30.91 10.56
C LEU A 278 42.14 31.95 11.14
N GLY A 279 42.92 31.58 12.15
CA GLY A 279 44.02 32.40 12.67
C GLY A 279 45.27 32.38 11.78
N GLU A 280 45.44 31.34 10.97
CA GLU A 280 46.56 31.17 10.03
C GLU A 280 46.22 31.67 8.60
N PHE A 281 44.98 31.47 8.15
CA PHE A 281 44.48 31.81 6.81
C PHE A 281 43.08 32.47 6.88
N PRO A 282 42.96 33.73 7.37
CA PRO A 282 41.68 34.35 7.70
C PRO A 282 40.73 34.54 6.50
N ASP A 283 41.27 34.75 5.29
CA ASP A 283 40.46 34.99 4.08
C ASP A 283 39.83 33.71 3.50
N ASN A 284 40.26 32.52 3.95
CA ASN A 284 39.87 31.22 3.38
C ASN A 284 38.80 30.47 4.19
N ALA A 285 37.95 31.17 4.94
CA ALA A 285 36.99 30.55 5.87
C ALA A 285 36.09 29.46 5.24
N LYS A 286 35.51 29.74 4.06
CA LYS A 286 34.67 28.78 3.31
C LYS A 286 35.44 27.51 2.93
N ASP A 287 36.71 27.68 2.57
CA ASP A 287 37.60 26.63 2.09
C ASP A 287 38.07 25.71 3.23
N ILE A 288 38.42 26.32 4.37
CA ILE A 288 38.75 25.64 5.63
C ILE A 288 37.58 24.76 6.10
N HIS A 289 36.36 25.31 6.11
CA HIS A 289 35.15 24.57 6.51
C HIS A 289 34.92 23.33 5.64
N ASN A 290 35.12 23.44 4.32
CA ASN A 290 34.98 22.30 3.40
C ASN A 290 36.08 21.25 3.64
N LEU A 291 37.37 21.67 3.62
CA LEU A 291 38.51 20.76 3.78
C LEU A 291 38.48 19.97 5.10
N VAL A 292 38.02 20.59 6.19
CA VAL A 292 37.86 19.91 7.49
C VAL A 292 36.73 18.86 7.45
N GLY A 293 35.70 19.06 6.61
CA GLY A 293 34.69 18.04 6.30
C GLY A 293 35.23 16.91 5.41
N ASP A 294 36.06 17.24 4.41
CA ASP A 294 36.69 16.25 3.53
C ASP A 294 37.59 15.27 4.32
N VAL A 295 38.24 15.73 5.39
CA VAL A 295 39.02 14.86 6.29
C VAL A 295 38.13 13.87 7.06
N GLU A 296 36.92 14.28 7.50
CA GLU A 296 35.95 13.33 8.07
C GLU A 296 35.49 12.31 7.03
N TYR A 297 35.12 12.78 5.83
CA TYR A 297 34.70 11.93 4.71
C TYR A 297 35.73 10.84 4.39
N HIS A 298 37.01 11.23 4.21
CA HIS A 298 38.07 10.27 3.90
C HIS A 298 38.43 9.37 5.09
N ALA A 299 38.53 9.90 6.31
CA ALA A 299 38.87 9.08 7.49
C ALA A 299 37.85 7.94 7.72
N LEU A 300 36.57 8.23 7.53
CA LEU A 300 35.48 7.25 7.66
C LEU A 300 35.55 6.14 6.60
N ARG A 301 35.85 6.52 5.35
CA ARG A 301 35.96 5.57 4.24
C ARG A 301 37.20 4.70 4.36
N SER A 302 38.36 5.28 4.69
CA SER A 302 39.58 4.54 4.99
C SER A 302 39.41 3.58 6.17
N GLN A 303 38.72 3.98 7.25
CA GLN A 303 38.44 3.10 8.39
C GLN A 303 37.73 1.82 7.95
N VAL A 304 36.66 1.94 7.15
CA VAL A 304 35.90 0.79 6.64
C VAL A 304 36.73 -0.06 5.67
N LEU A 305 37.41 0.56 4.71
CA LEU A 305 38.14 -0.15 3.64
C LEU A 305 39.44 -0.82 4.11
N ASP A 306 40.13 -0.27 5.11
CA ASP A 306 41.42 -0.80 5.59
C ASP A 306 41.31 -1.67 6.85
N THR A 307 40.30 -1.46 7.70
CA THR A 307 40.13 -2.23 8.94
C THR A 307 38.98 -3.24 8.91
N GLY A 308 38.05 -3.11 7.94
CA GLY A 308 36.82 -3.90 7.87
C GLY A 308 35.79 -3.59 8.98
N LYS A 309 36.07 -2.61 9.86
CA LYS A 309 35.19 -2.18 10.96
C LYS A 309 34.51 -0.87 10.64
N ARG A 310 33.30 -0.72 11.19
CA ARG A 310 32.44 0.45 11.05
C ARG A 310 32.50 1.34 12.30
N VAL A 311 31.93 2.54 12.23
CA VAL A 311 31.94 3.55 13.31
C VAL A 311 31.28 3.12 14.62
N ASP A 312 30.38 2.14 14.56
CA ASP A 312 29.73 1.53 15.71
C ASP A 312 30.39 0.21 16.15
N GLY A 313 31.51 -0.16 15.52
CA GLY A 313 32.29 -1.36 15.78
C GLY A 313 31.87 -2.59 14.98
N ARG A 314 30.74 -2.54 14.26
CA ARG A 314 30.20 -3.68 13.49
C ARG A 314 31.09 -4.08 12.32
N GLY A 315 30.94 -5.35 11.90
CA GLY A 315 31.39 -5.84 10.61
C GLY A 315 30.52 -5.35 9.44
N SER A 316 31.03 -5.51 8.22
CA SER A 316 30.35 -5.11 6.99
C SER A 316 28.98 -5.78 6.79
N LYS A 317 28.86 -7.08 7.12
CA LYS A 317 27.62 -7.86 6.97
C LYS A 317 26.61 -7.71 8.11
N GLU A 318 26.99 -7.07 9.22
CA GLU A 318 26.28 -7.16 10.50
C GLU A 318 25.11 -6.17 10.63
N VAL A 319 23.96 -6.65 11.11
CA VAL A 319 22.74 -5.85 11.35
C VAL A 319 22.75 -5.31 12.79
N ARG A 320 22.19 -4.11 13.04
CA ARG A 320 22.09 -3.56 14.41
C ARG A 320 21.13 -4.40 15.28
N PRO A 321 21.29 -4.42 16.62
CA PRO A 321 20.34 -5.08 17.51
C PRO A 321 18.89 -4.65 17.25
N ILE A 322 17.98 -5.62 17.27
CA ILE A 322 16.55 -5.42 17.01
C ILE A 322 15.76 -5.66 18.30
N THR A 323 14.80 -4.78 18.59
CA THR A 323 13.74 -5.03 19.60
C THR A 323 12.38 -4.73 19.00
N ILE A 324 11.39 -5.53 19.39
CA ILE A 324 10.05 -5.54 18.80
C ILE A 324 9.02 -5.71 19.92
N ASP A 325 8.13 -4.73 20.03
CA ASP A 325 6.93 -4.81 20.87
C ASP A 325 5.67 -4.83 19.97
N THR A 326 4.65 -5.60 20.33
CA THR A 326 3.33 -5.64 19.65
C THR A 326 2.21 -5.27 20.64
N GLN A 327 1.01 -4.92 20.14
CA GLN A 327 -0.10 -4.39 20.95
C GLN A 327 0.23 -3.11 21.74
N VAL A 328 1.22 -2.34 21.29
CA VAL A 328 1.75 -1.13 21.94
C VAL A 328 0.70 -0.02 22.08
N LEU A 329 -0.31 0.01 21.20
CA LEU A 329 -1.39 1.00 21.20
C LEU A 329 -2.74 0.35 21.56
N PRO A 330 -3.26 0.51 22.80
CA PRO A 330 -4.47 -0.18 23.30
C PRO A 330 -5.80 0.10 22.58
N ARG A 331 -5.78 0.87 21.48
CA ARG A 331 -6.96 1.28 20.69
C ARG A 331 -6.74 1.19 19.18
N ALA A 332 -5.53 0.83 18.72
CA ALA A 332 -5.30 0.52 17.31
C ALA A 332 -5.98 -0.81 16.94
N HIS A 333 -6.10 -1.10 15.64
CA HIS A 333 -6.61 -2.41 15.21
C HIS A 333 -5.46 -3.43 15.22
N GLY A 334 -4.25 -2.99 14.91
CA GLY A 334 -2.98 -3.64 15.29
C GLY A 334 -1.88 -2.58 15.42
N SER A 335 -0.80 -2.90 16.14
CA SER A 335 0.31 -1.98 16.38
C SER A 335 1.62 -2.69 16.70
N ALA A 336 2.73 -2.10 16.25
CA ALA A 336 4.07 -2.57 16.55
C ALA A 336 5.02 -1.37 16.81
N LEU A 337 5.96 -1.56 17.73
CA LEU A 337 7.13 -0.70 17.88
C LEU A 337 8.35 -1.49 17.40
N PHE A 338 8.84 -1.18 16.22
CA PHE A 338 10.03 -1.81 15.65
C PHE A 338 11.25 -0.91 15.85
N THR A 339 12.25 -1.40 16.56
CA THR A 339 13.51 -0.69 16.82
C THR A 339 14.69 -1.48 16.27
N ARG A 340 15.59 -0.84 15.52
CA ARG A 340 16.83 -1.43 14.99
C ARG A 340 18.01 -0.48 15.19
N GLY A 341 18.78 -0.73 16.25
CA GLY A 341 19.68 0.26 16.84
C GLY A 341 18.95 1.56 17.16
N GLN A 342 19.55 2.72 16.86
CA GLN A 342 18.91 4.04 17.01
C GLN A 342 17.99 4.38 15.81
N THR A 343 17.10 3.47 15.42
CA THR A 343 16.06 3.73 14.41
C THR A 343 14.79 3.02 14.84
N GLN A 344 13.76 3.80 15.15
CA GLN A 344 12.54 3.34 15.78
C GLN A 344 11.31 3.83 15.00
N ALA A 345 10.44 2.90 14.63
CA ALA A 345 9.15 3.17 14.00
C ALA A 345 8.02 2.65 14.90
N LEU A 346 7.15 3.56 15.34
CA LEU A 346 5.85 3.20 15.90
C LEU A 346 4.86 3.10 14.73
N VAL A 347 4.31 1.91 14.52
CA VAL A 347 3.44 1.63 13.38
C VAL A 347 2.07 1.17 13.87
N ALA A 348 1.02 1.77 13.32
CA ALA A 348 -0.37 1.49 13.66
C ALA A 348 -1.17 1.11 12.40
N VAL A 349 -2.02 0.10 12.54
CA VAL A 349 -3.01 -0.32 11.55
C VAL A 349 -4.40 0.12 12.00
N THR A 350 -5.14 0.71 11.05
CA THR A 350 -6.60 0.89 11.11
C THR A 350 -7.23 0.11 9.96
N LEU A 351 -8.31 -0.59 10.26
CA LEU A 351 -9.16 -1.30 9.31
C LEU A 351 -10.49 -0.54 9.20
N GLY A 352 -10.92 -0.26 7.98
CA GLY A 352 -12.11 0.51 7.63
C GLY A 352 -12.98 -0.18 6.58
N THR A 353 -14.08 0.46 6.19
CA THR A 353 -15.08 -0.08 5.25
C THR A 353 -14.84 0.39 3.82
N ALA A 354 -15.72 0.03 2.89
CA ALA A 354 -15.68 0.53 1.52
C ALA A 354 -15.84 2.06 1.40
N ASN A 355 -16.39 2.73 2.43
CA ASN A 355 -16.48 4.21 2.47
C ASN A 355 -15.15 4.89 2.89
N ASP A 356 -14.20 4.16 3.48
CA ASP A 356 -12.89 4.71 3.90
C ASP A 356 -11.84 4.74 2.77
N VAL A 357 -12.15 4.22 1.57
CA VAL A 357 -11.18 4.16 0.45
C VAL A 357 -10.75 5.54 -0.03
N GLN A 358 -9.46 5.69 -0.34
CA GLN A 358 -8.95 6.93 -0.93
C GLN A 358 -9.37 7.01 -2.40
N ARG A 359 -10.21 8.00 -2.75
CA ARG A 359 -10.56 8.34 -4.14
C ARG A 359 -9.44 9.12 -4.81
N LEU A 360 -9.13 8.81 -6.07
CA LEU A 360 -8.00 9.34 -6.82
C LEU A 360 -8.47 9.86 -8.20
N ASP A 361 -8.24 11.15 -8.45
CA ASP A 361 -8.46 11.82 -9.74
C ASP A 361 -7.11 11.95 -10.46
N SER A 362 -6.86 11.06 -11.44
CA SER A 362 -5.63 11.03 -12.26
C SER A 362 -5.93 11.30 -13.74
N ILE A 363 -4.92 11.70 -14.51
CA ILE A 363 -4.99 11.74 -15.98
C ILE A 363 -4.74 10.36 -16.62
N ASP A 364 -4.06 9.47 -15.89
CA ASP A 364 -3.58 8.16 -16.38
C ASP A 364 -4.76 7.21 -16.72
N GLU A 365 -5.93 7.43 -16.13
CA GLU A 365 -7.16 6.65 -16.37
C GLU A 365 -8.36 7.55 -16.70
N ALA A 366 -9.33 7.02 -17.45
CA ALA A 366 -10.56 7.74 -17.82
C ALA A 366 -11.48 8.02 -16.62
N GLY A 367 -11.59 7.07 -15.69
CA GLY A 367 -12.42 7.17 -14.50
C GLY A 367 -11.80 7.98 -13.36
N GLU A 368 -12.46 7.91 -12.20
CA GLU A 368 -11.84 8.16 -10.89
C GLU A 368 -11.57 6.78 -10.28
N THR A 369 -10.40 6.57 -9.67
CA THR A 369 -10.01 5.29 -9.08
C THR A 369 -10.09 5.31 -7.56
N THR A 370 -10.02 4.13 -6.94
CA THR A 370 -10.00 3.98 -5.49
C THR A 370 -8.76 3.20 -5.03
N LYS A 371 -8.30 3.54 -3.83
CA LYS A 371 -7.14 2.93 -3.18
C LYS A 371 -7.54 2.49 -1.78
N SER A 372 -7.65 1.17 -1.59
CA SER A 372 -8.06 0.53 -0.34
C SER A 372 -6.90 0.26 0.62
N PHE A 373 -5.66 0.16 0.13
CA PHE A 373 -4.45 0.07 0.95
C PHE A 373 -3.69 1.40 0.93
N MET A 374 -3.35 1.94 2.10
CA MET A 374 -2.67 3.23 2.25
C MET A 374 -1.59 3.18 3.34
N LEU A 375 -0.35 3.59 3.05
CA LEU A 375 0.70 3.77 4.06
C LEU A 375 1.13 5.24 4.16
N HIS A 376 0.82 5.85 5.30
CA HIS A 376 1.28 7.18 5.64
C HIS A 376 2.54 7.10 6.50
N TYR A 377 3.60 7.80 6.09
CA TYR A 377 4.89 7.85 6.77
C TYR A 377 5.14 9.28 7.26
N ASN A 378 5.50 9.44 8.54
CA ASN A 378 5.76 10.73 9.17
C ASN A 378 7.18 10.75 9.77
N PHE A 379 7.92 11.85 9.56
CA PHE A 379 9.28 12.03 10.05
C PHE A 379 9.40 13.27 10.95
N PRO A 380 8.87 13.23 12.19
CA PRO A 380 8.85 14.38 13.07
C PRO A 380 10.27 14.85 13.45
N PRO A 381 10.50 16.15 13.68
CA PRO A 381 11.83 16.72 13.93
C PRO A 381 12.59 16.10 15.11
N PHE A 382 11.87 15.69 16.15
CA PHE A 382 12.48 15.07 17.33
C PHE A 382 13.19 13.74 17.02
N SER A 383 12.82 13.05 15.93
CA SER A 383 13.46 11.77 15.55
C SER A 383 14.93 11.88 15.15
N THR A 384 15.41 13.10 14.86
CA THR A 384 16.83 13.42 14.67
C THR A 384 17.39 14.37 15.72
N GLY A 385 16.56 14.82 16.68
CA GLY A 385 16.90 15.84 17.67
C GLY A 385 16.81 17.29 17.16
N GLU A 386 16.16 17.53 16.02
CA GLU A 386 16.10 18.83 15.36
C GLU A 386 14.89 19.68 15.76
N VAL A 387 15.01 21.00 15.59
CA VAL A 387 13.91 21.96 15.71
C VAL A 387 13.63 22.59 14.34
N ARG A 388 12.56 22.14 13.66
CA ARG A 388 12.07 22.71 12.39
C ARG A 388 10.53 22.82 12.40
N PRO A 389 9.93 23.84 11.76
CA PRO A 389 8.48 24.02 11.76
C PRO A 389 7.77 22.95 10.91
N MET A 390 6.71 22.36 11.46
CA MET A 390 5.83 21.45 10.71
C MET A 390 4.99 22.24 9.70
N ARG A 391 5.23 22.03 8.40
CA ARG A 391 4.56 22.73 7.28
C ARG A 391 3.78 21.80 6.35
N GLY A 392 3.46 20.59 6.83
CA GLY A 392 2.92 19.49 6.03
C GLY A 392 3.98 18.47 5.61
N THR A 393 3.52 17.37 5.02
CA THR A 393 4.34 16.22 4.61
C THR A 393 5.34 16.61 3.52
N SER A 394 6.62 16.26 3.70
CA SER A 394 7.66 16.52 2.71
C SER A 394 7.66 15.50 1.58
N ARG A 395 8.32 15.85 0.45
CA ARG A 395 8.56 14.91 -0.66
C ARG A 395 9.28 13.64 -0.20
N ARG A 396 10.22 13.72 0.75
CA ARG A 396 10.94 12.55 1.29
C ARG A 396 10.01 11.64 2.09
N GLU A 397 9.10 12.20 2.87
CA GLU A 397 8.11 11.43 3.63
C GLU A 397 7.15 10.67 2.70
N ILE A 398 6.62 11.32 1.65
CA ILE A 398 5.79 10.67 0.62
C ILE A 398 6.58 9.56 -0.11
N GLY A 399 7.83 9.82 -0.48
CA GLY A 399 8.71 8.83 -1.13
C GLY A 399 9.07 7.63 -0.24
N HIS A 400 9.26 7.84 1.07
CA HIS A 400 9.47 6.77 2.04
C HIS A 400 8.18 5.97 2.29
N GLY A 401 7.03 6.65 2.30
CA GLY A 401 5.70 6.02 2.39
C GLY A 401 5.43 5.09 1.21
N ASN A 402 5.53 5.60 -0.03
CA ASN A 402 5.37 4.81 -1.26
C ASN A 402 6.28 3.58 -1.33
N LEU A 403 7.54 3.71 -0.89
CA LEU A 403 8.49 2.59 -0.84
C LEU A 403 8.02 1.49 0.13
N ALA A 404 7.57 1.87 1.32
CA ALA A 404 7.08 0.91 2.30
C ALA A 404 5.69 0.35 1.94
N GLU A 405 4.86 1.13 1.24
CA GLU A 405 3.57 0.71 0.72
C GLU A 405 3.75 -0.40 -0.33
N ARG A 406 4.54 -0.14 -1.40
CA ARG A 406 4.80 -1.13 -2.46
C ARG A 406 5.42 -2.42 -1.92
N ALA A 407 6.28 -2.32 -0.90
CA ALA A 407 6.88 -3.48 -0.22
C ALA A 407 5.86 -4.39 0.48
N LEU A 408 4.78 -3.82 1.04
CA LEU A 408 3.74 -4.57 1.77
C LEU A 408 2.56 -4.96 0.87
N GLN A 409 2.24 -4.13 -0.11
CA GLN A 409 1.13 -4.34 -1.05
C GLN A 409 1.26 -5.69 -1.78
N GLY A 410 2.48 -6.08 -2.16
CA GLY A 410 2.73 -7.33 -2.89
C GLY A 410 2.30 -8.61 -2.17
N VAL A 411 2.17 -8.60 -0.83
CA VAL A 411 1.81 -9.80 -0.01
C VAL A 411 0.41 -9.75 0.62
N LEU A 412 -0.37 -8.71 0.33
CA LEU A 412 -1.73 -8.59 0.85
C LEU A 412 -2.64 -9.74 0.32
N PRO A 413 -3.69 -10.12 1.07
CA PRO A 413 -4.78 -10.92 0.55
C PRO A 413 -5.54 -10.17 -0.56
N ALA A 414 -6.33 -10.88 -1.36
CA ALA A 414 -7.26 -10.22 -2.29
C ALA A 414 -8.36 -9.48 -1.49
N PHE A 415 -8.92 -8.42 -2.07
CA PHE A 415 -10.00 -7.67 -1.41
C PHE A 415 -11.28 -8.51 -1.24
N GLU A 416 -11.48 -9.54 -2.07
CA GLU A 416 -12.59 -10.48 -1.92
C GLU A 416 -12.42 -11.40 -0.69
N ASP A 417 -11.18 -11.83 -0.40
CA ASP A 417 -10.84 -12.63 0.79
C ASP A 417 -10.84 -11.78 2.07
N PHE A 418 -10.47 -10.50 1.96
CA PHE A 418 -10.34 -9.58 3.08
C PHE A 418 -10.85 -8.18 2.71
N PRO A 419 -12.18 -7.94 2.77
CA PRO A 419 -12.85 -6.75 2.22
C PRO A 419 -12.73 -5.49 3.10
N TYR A 420 -11.52 -5.23 3.61
CA TYR A 420 -11.20 -4.09 4.47
C TYR A 420 -10.39 -3.04 3.72
N THR A 421 -10.73 -1.77 3.95
CA THR A 421 -9.78 -0.68 3.72
C THR A 421 -8.70 -0.73 4.80
N ILE A 422 -7.43 -0.79 4.42
CA ILE A 422 -6.29 -0.92 5.32
C ILE A 422 -5.47 0.37 5.28
N ARG A 423 -5.42 1.08 6.41
CA ARG A 423 -4.55 2.24 6.60
C ARG A 423 -3.45 1.91 7.59
N ILE A 424 -2.20 2.07 7.15
CA ILE A 424 -1.01 2.10 7.99
C ILE A 424 -0.62 3.56 8.26
N VAL A 425 -0.20 3.84 9.49
CA VAL A 425 0.57 5.04 9.84
C VAL A 425 1.86 4.59 10.50
N SER A 426 3.01 5.07 9.99
CA SER A 426 4.33 4.87 10.57
C SER A 426 4.90 6.20 11.05
N ASP A 427 4.89 6.41 12.36
CA ASP A 427 5.53 7.54 13.02
C ASP A 427 6.96 7.16 13.42
N ILE A 428 7.95 7.83 12.83
CA ILE A 428 9.37 7.59 13.15
C ILE A 428 9.72 8.33 14.44
N LEU A 429 10.11 7.58 15.48
CA LEU A 429 10.43 8.13 16.80
C LEU A 429 11.93 8.37 16.97
N GLU A 430 12.78 7.56 16.33
CA GLU A 430 14.23 7.74 16.25
C GLU A 430 14.73 7.45 14.83
N SER A 431 15.76 8.15 14.39
CA SER A 431 16.41 7.89 13.09
C SER A 431 17.93 8.03 13.12
N ASN A 432 18.60 6.94 12.76
CA ASN A 432 20.04 6.86 12.53
C ASN A 432 20.40 5.84 11.44
N GLY A 433 19.46 5.47 10.55
CA GLY A 433 19.72 4.53 9.45
C GLY A 433 18.45 3.87 8.92
N SER A 434 17.99 4.30 7.75
CA SER A 434 16.84 3.79 6.98
C SER A 434 15.56 3.48 7.77
N SER A 435 14.93 4.55 8.25
CA SER A 435 13.59 4.52 8.86
C SER A 435 12.49 3.97 7.95
N SER A 436 12.58 4.11 6.61
CA SER A 436 11.59 3.52 5.68
C SER A 436 11.61 1.98 5.70
N MET A 437 12.77 1.37 5.92
CA MET A 437 12.88 -0.08 6.08
C MET A 437 12.40 -0.55 7.46
N ALA A 438 12.51 0.29 8.50
CA ALA A 438 11.84 0.07 9.78
C ALA A 438 10.30 0.15 9.64
N SER A 439 9.77 1.06 8.81
CA SER A 439 8.33 1.14 8.48
C SER A 439 7.80 -0.12 7.79
N VAL A 440 8.59 -0.76 6.92
CA VAL A 440 8.22 -2.06 6.33
C VAL A 440 8.09 -3.13 7.40
N CYS A 441 9.12 -3.31 8.24
CA CYS A 441 9.14 -4.34 9.27
C CYS A 441 8.00 -4.13 10.29
N GLY A 442 7.87 -2.90 10.81
CA GLY A 442 6.79 -2.51 11.73
C GLY A 442 5.40 -2.58 11.09
N GLY A 443 5.28 -2.30 9.78
CA GLY A 443 4.04 -2.47 9.02
C GLY A 443 3.62 -3.93 8.91
N SER A 444 4.54 -4.82 8.53
CA SER A 444 4.28 -6.27 8.50
C SER A 444 3.84 -6.80 9.87
N LEU A 445 4.50 -6.36 10.95
CA LEU A 445 4.16 -6.74 12.33
C LEU A 445 2.81 -6.16 12.78
N ALA A 446 2.50 -4.91 12.47
CA ALA A 446 1.23 -4.29 12.83
C ALA A 446 0.05 -4.86 12.03
N LEU A 447 0.27 -5.34 10.80
CA LEU A 447 -0.69 -6.09 10.00
C LEU A 447 -0.97 -7.48 10.61
N TYR A 448 0.06 -8.21 11.01
CA TYR A 448 -0.09 -9.46 11.77
C TYR A 448 -0.81 -9.23 13.10
N ASP A 449 -0.46 -8.18 13.84
CA ASP A 449 -1.08 -7.80 15.12
C ASP A 449 -2.56 -7.41 14.95
N ALA A 450 -2.94 -6.90 13.78
CA ALA A 450 -4.32 -6.60 13.41
C ALA A 450 -5.14 -7.82 12.96
N GLY A 451 -4.49 -8.98 12.75
CA GLY A 451 -5.10 -10.19 12.18
C GLY A 451 -5.32 -10.13 10.66
N VAL A 452 -4.55 -9.33 9.93
CA VAL A 452 -4.60 -9.30 8.46
C VAL A 452 -3.85 -10.52 7.90
N PRO A 453 -4.50 -11.37 7.08
CA PRO A 453 -3.90 -12.59 6.54
C PRO A 453 -2.99 -12.28 5.34
N LEU A 454 -1.79 -11.77 5.61
CA LEU A 454 -0.74 -11.64 4.59
C LEU A 454 -0.22 -13.02 4.19
N ARG A 455 0.19 -13.20 2.94
CA ARG A 455 0.77 -14.47 2.46
C ARG A 455 2.06 -14.85 3.18
N ALA A 456 2.90 -13.86 3.52
CA ALA A 456 4.13 -14.01 4.27
C ALA A 456 4.54 -12.69 4.94
N GLY A 457 5.44 -12.75 5.93
CA GLY A 457 6.02 -11.56 6.56
C GLY A 457 7.05 -10.87 5.67
N VAL A 458 7.11 -9.53 5.73
CA VAL A 458 8.01 -8.71 4.90
C VAL A 458 8.97 -7.91 5.77
N ALA A 459 10.28 -8.07 5.53
CA ALA A 459 11.31 -7.25 6.16
C ALA A 459 11.98 -6.33 5.13
N GLY A 460 12.44 -5.17 5.61
CA GLY A 460 13.26 -4.23 4.85
C GLY A 460 14.69 -4.15 5.40
N VAL A 461 15.68 -4.26 4.51
CA VAL A 461 17.09 -3.96 4.81
C VAL A 461 17.57 -2.78 3.96
N ALA A 462 18.42 -1.95 4.54
CA ALA A 462 19.13 -0.89 3.82
C ALA A 462 20.61 -1.21 3.77
N MET A 463 21.21 -0.91 2.64
CA MET A 463 22.51 -1.38 2.22
C MET A 463 23.29 -0.22 1.63
N GLY A 464 24.61 -0.23 1.75
CA GLY A 464 25.46 0.79 1.13
C GLY A 464 26.74 0.23 0.55
N LEU A 465 27.45 1.07 -0.18
CA LEU A 465 28.76 0.78 -0.76
C LEU A 465 29.75 1.90 -0.43
N ILE A 466 30.98 1.54 -0.11
CA ILE A 466 32.13 2.44 -0.16
C ILE A 466 33.12 1.83 -1.15
N LYS A 467 33.66 2.61 -2.10
CA LYS A 467 34.58 2.18 -3.17
C LYS A 467 35.67 3.24 -3.37
N GLU A 468 36.94 2.85 -3.24
CA GLU A 468 38.09 3.72 -3.57
C GLU A 468 39.07 2.97 -4.48
N GLY A 469 39.15 3.44 -5.73
CA GLY A 469 39.87 2.74 -6.80
C GLY A 469 39.26 1.35 -7.05
N SER A 470 40.03 0.31 -6.74
CA SER A 470 39.63 -1.09 -6.82
C SER A 470 39.17 -1.70 -5.49
N LYS A 471 39.40 -1.04 -4.34
CA LYS A 471 38.87 -1.48 -3.04
C LYS A 471 37.39 -1.13 -2.95
N TYR A 472 36.57 -2.02 -2.40
CA TYR A 472 35.21 -1.68 -2.00
C TYR A 472 34.74 -2.50 -0.79
N ALA A 473 33.69 -2.02 -0.12
CA ALA A 473 33.01 -2.71 0.96
C ALA A 473 31.48 -2.50 0.84
N ILE A 474 30.73 -3.61 0.84
CA ILE A 474 29.26 -3.61 0.87
C ILE A 474 28.82 -3.66 2.34
N LEU A 475 27.98 -2.73 2.77
CA LEU A 475 27.55 -2.55 4.16
C LEU A 475 26.09 -2.94 4.35
N THR A 476 25.80 -3.82 5.30
CA THR A 476 24.44 -4.20 5.70
C THR A 476 23.93 -3.30 6.83
N ASP A 477 22.66 -2.91 6.75
CA ASP A 477 21.96 -2.06 7.72
C ASP A 477 22.76 -0.79 8.05
N ILE A 478 22.85 0.08 7.04
CA ILE A 478 23.66 1.31 7.09
C ILE A 478 23.11 2.36 8.07
N LEU A 479 24.05 3.06 8.70
CA LEU A 479 23.79 4.25 9.50
C LEU A 479 23.55 5.49 8.63
N GLY A 480 22.97 6.54 9.20
CA GLY A 480 22.80 7.83 8.52
C GLY A 480 24.13 8.47 8.09
N THR A 481 25.21 8.25 8.86
CA THR A 481 26.57 8.66 8.48
C THR A 481 27.11 7.85 7.30
N GLU A 482 26.81 6.55 7.23
CA GLU A 482 27.26 5.66 6.15
C GLU A 482 26.47 5.91 4.84
N ASP A 483 25.18 6.27 4.95
CA ASP A 483 24.35 6.76 3.84
C ASP A 483 24.91 8.05 3.22
N HIS A 484 25.26 9.03 4.07
CA HIS A 484 25.77 10.32 3.61
C HIS A 484 27.10 10.22 2.83
N LEU A 485 27.97 9.29 3.22
CA LEU A 485 29.35 9.18 2.73
C LEU A 485 29.57 8.01 1.76
N GLY A 486 28.58 7.12 1.63
CA GLY A 486 28.61 5.94 0.77
C GLY A 486 28.21 6.25 -0.68
N ASP A 487 28.92 5.60 -1.61
CA ASP A 487 28.86 5.80 -3.06
C ASP A 487 27.61 5.21 -3.74
N MET A 488 26.95 4.29 -3.04
CA MET A 488 25.61 3.80 -3.35
C MET A 488 24.87 3.61 -2.02
N ASP A 489 23.59 3.97 -1.99
CA ASP A 489 22.65 3.49 -0.97
C ASP A 489 21.49 2.78 -1.67
N PHE A 490 21.12 1.59 -1.19
CA PHE A 490 19.98 0.85 -1.72
C PHE A 490 19.23 0.08 -0.63
N LYS A 491 17.98 -0.24 -0.93
CA LYS A 491 16.95 -0.60 0.03
C LYS A 491 16.17 -1.74 -0.60
N VAL A 492 16.15 -2.89 0.07
CA VAL A 492 15.50 -4.12 -0.42
C VAL A 492 14.51 -4.58 0.62
N ALA A 493 13.26 -4.70 0.21
CA ALA A 493 12.19 -5.27 1.00
C ALA A 493 11.64 -6.52 0.31
N GLY A 494 11.16 -7.48 1.12
CA GLY A 494 10.68 -8.75 0.62
C GLY A 494 10.44 -9.79 1.70
N THR A 495 10.00 -10.95 1.25
CA THR A 495 9.73 -12.15 2.05
C THR A 495 10.96 -13.06 2.08
N GLU A 496 10.82 -14.28 2.59
CA GLU A 496 11.84 -15.32 2.40
C GLU A 496 11.89 -15.87 0.97
N HIS A 497 10.78 -15.79 0.24
CA HIS A 497 10.64 -16.28 -1.14
C HIS A 497 11.30 -15.33 -2.15
N GLY A 498 11.15 -14.02 -2.00
CA GLY A 498 11.78 -13.05 -2.90
C GLY A 498 11.62 -11.58 -2.50
N ILE A 499 11.90 -10.69 -3.47
CA ILE A 499 11.84 -9.23 -3.35
C ILE A 499 10.40 -8.77 -3.60
N THR A 500 9.88 -7.89 -2.74
CA THR A 500 8.61 -7.17 -2.97
C THR A 500 8.83 -5.70 -3.33
N SER A 501 9.94 -5.09 -2.95
CA SER A 501 10.30 -3.74 -3.40
C SER A 501 11.81 -3.48 -3.34
N ILE A 502 12.28 -2.63 -4.26
CA ILE A 502 13.67 -2.20 -4.38
C ILE A 502 13.75 -0.68 -4.62
N GLN A 503 14.71 -0.02 -3.99
CA GLN A 503 15.10 1.36 -4.32
C GLN A 503 16.62 1.48 -4.22
N MET A 504 17.25 2.07 -5.23
CA MET A 504 18.72 2.21 -5.33
C MET A 504 19.06 3.62 -5.81
N ASP A 505 20.08 4.23 -5.19
CA ASP A 505 20.65 5.51 -5.54
C ASP A 505 22.19 5.34 -5.61
N ILE A 506 22.77 5.55 -6.79
CA ILE A 506 24.21 5.46 -7.04
C ILE A 506 24.74 6.86 -7.32
N LYS A 507 25.78 7.24 -6.57
CA LYS A 507 26.35 8.60 -6.51
C LYS A 507 27.68 8.71 -7.28
N ILE A 508 28.19 7.60 -7.82
CA ILE A 508 29.45 7.51 -8.58
C ILE A 508 29.24 6.91 -9.97
N GLU A 509 30.14 7.23 -10.90
CA GLU A 509 30.20 6.55 -12.20
C GLU A 509 30.88 5.18 -12.11
N GLY A 510 30.48 4.25 -12.98
CA GLY A 510 31.17 2.97 -13.17
C GLY A 510 31.04 2.01 -11.99
N LEU A 511 29.82 1.77 -11.52
CA LEU A 511 29.54 0.65 -10.64
C LEU A 511 29.45 -0.65 -11.44
N ASP A 512 30.30 -1.62 -11.14
CA ASP A 512 30.25 -2.94 -11.79
C ASP A 512 28.98 -3.68 -11.41
N PHE A 513 28.34 -4.29 -12.40
CA PHE A 513 27.13 -5.08 -12.25
C PHE A 513 27.32 -6.32 -11.35
N GLN A 514 28.54 -6.85 -11.23
CA GLN A 514 28.86 -7.88 -10.24
C GLN A 514 28.73 -7.35 -8.80
N ILE A 515 29.13 -6.10 -8.53
CA ILE A 515 28.99 -5.49 -7.20
C ILE A 515 27.51 -5.33 -6.86
N VAL A 516 26.65 -4.97 -7.82
CA VAL A 516 25.19 -4.92 -7.63
C VAL A 516 24.63 -6.31 -7.28
N LYS A 517 25.09 -7.36 -7.97
CA LYS A 517 24.69 -8.75 -7.72
C LYS A 517 25.14 -9.26 -6.35
N GLU A 518 26.39 -9.02 -5.97
CA GLU A 518 26.92 -9.34 -4.63
C GLU A 518 26.14 -8.60 -3.53
N ALA A 519 25.83 -7.33 -3.77
CA ALA A 519 25.10 -6.52 -2.82
C ALA A 519 23.65 -6.99 -2.64
N LEU A 520 22.96 -7.42 -3.69
CA LEU A 520 21.64 -8.06 -3.58
C LEU A 520 21.71 -9.39 -2.80
N ALA A 521 22.75 -10.20 -2.99
CA ALA A 521 22.96 -11.42 -2.22
C ALA A 521 23.17 -11.13 -0.72
N GLN A 522 24.00 -10.13 -0.38
CA GLN A 522 24.18 -9.68 1.00
C GLN A 522 22.92 -9.01 1.59
N ALA A 523 22.11 -8.35 0.76
CA ALA A 523 20.81 -7.83 1.15
C ALA A 523 19.82 -8.97 1.49
N ARG A 524 19.86 -10.08 0.75
CA ARG A 524 19.06 -11.28 1.07
C ARG A 524 19.46 -11.87 2.43
N GLU A 525 20.76 -11.99 2.72
CA GLU A 525 21.24 -12.43 4.05
C GLU A 525 20.70 -11.52 5.18
N GLY A 526 20.82 -10.20 5.03
CA GLY A 526 20.31 -9.24 6.00
C GLY A 526 18.78 -9.27 6.16
N ARG A 527 18.04 -9.37 5.05
CA ARG A 527 16.56 -9.47 5.02
C ARG A 527 16.07 -10.69 5.78
N LEU A 528 16.66 -11.87 5.52
CA LEU A 528 16.30 -13.12 6.19
C LEU A 528 16.61 -13.09 7.69
N HIS A 529 17.73 -12.49 8.11
CA HIS A 529 18.02 -12.30 9.53
C HIS A 529 16.96 -11.43 10.22
N ILE A 530 16.55 -10.32 9.60
CA ILE A 530 15.51 -9.43 10.15
C ILE A 530 14.15 -10.14 10.23
N LEU A 531 13.77 -10.93 9.20
CA LEU A 531 12.58 -11.80 9.26
C LEU A 531 12.66 -12.81 10.41
N GLY A 532 13.84 -13.37 10.66
CA GLY A 532 14.09 -14.28 11.79
C GLY A 532 13.88 -13.62 13.16
N GLU A 533 14.28 -12.35 13.34
CA GLU A 533 13.98 -11.61 14.57
C GLU A 533 12.50 -11.22 14.68
N MET A 534 11.85 -10.86 13.55
CA MET A 534 10.40 -10.57 13.51
C MET A 534 9.55 -11.79 13.89
N SER A 535 9.88 -12.96 13.35
CA SER A 535 9.15 -14.21 13.60
C SER A 535 9.19 -14.64 15.08
N LYS A 536 10.27 -14.34 15.82
CA LYS A 536 10.35 -14.57 17.27
C LYS A 536 9.35 -13.72 18.07
N ALA A 537 8.99 -12.55 17.57
CA ALA A 537 8.10 -11.61 18.26
C ALA A 537 6.62 -11.83 17.89
N LEU A 538 6.33 -12.10 16.61
CA LEU A 538 5.00 -12.48 16.13
C LEU A 538 5.14 -13.32 14.85
N PRO A 539 5.04 -14.67 14.92
CA PRO A 539 5.34 -15.55 13.78
C PRO A 539 4.25 -15.59 12.72
N GLU A 540 3.00 -15.31 13.09
CA GLU A 540 1.81 -15.43 12.24
C GLU A 540 0.78 -14.33 12.57
N PRO A 541 -0.17 -14.02 11.68
CA PRO A 541 -1.29 -13.13 11.97
C PRO A 541 -2.14 -13.61 13.15
N ARG A 542 -2.70 -12.70 13.93
CA ARG A 542 -3.68 -13.06 14.97
C ARG A 542 -4.95 -13.65 14.36
N ALA A 543 -5.42 -14.77 14.89
CA ALA A 543 -6.65 -15.44 14.45
C ALA A 543 -7.92 -14.57 14.60
N ASP A 544 -7.93 -13.66 15.59
CA ASP A 544 -9.00 -12.70 15.81
C ASP A 544 -8.54 -11.27 15.48
N LEU A 545 -9.32 -10.57 14.64
CA LEU A 545 -9.19 -9.12 14.45
C LEU A 545 -9.48 -8.39 15.78
N SER A 546 -8.88 -7.21 15.99
CA SER A 546 -9.12 -6.39 17.19
C SER A 546 -10.61 -6.17 17.49
N PRO A 547 -11.04 -6.14 18.77
CA PRO A 547 -12.44 -5.91 19.15
C PRO A 547 -12.94 -4.49 18.83
N TYR A 548 -12.04 -3.58 18.45
CA TYR A 548 -12.39 -2.24 17.98
C TYR A 548 -12.45 -2.13 16.45
N ALA A 549 -11.94 -3.13 15.73
CA ALA A 549 -12.09 -3.19 14.29
C ALA A 549 -13.55 -3.46 13.90
N PRO A 550 -14.06 -2.86 12.81
CA PRO A 550 -15.34 -3.27 12.24
C PRO A 550 -15.29 -4.77 11.92
N ARG A 551 -16.39 -5.48 12.14
CA ARG A 551 -16.62 -6.82 11.62
C ARG A 551 -17.46 -6.68 10.36
N ILE A 552 -16.88 -7.08 9.24
CA ILE A 552 -17.54 -7.13 7.94
C ILE A 552 -18.05 -8.56 7.70
N VAL A 553 -19.32 -8.67 7.32
CA VAL A 553 -19.98 -9.92 6.93
C VAL A 553 -20.74 -9.69 5.63
N THR A 554 -20.48 -10.55 4.64
CA THR A 554 -21.18 -10.56 3.36
C THR A 554 -22.34 -11.56 3.38
N MET A 555 -23.37 -11.29 2.59
CA MET A 555 -24.40 -12.26 2.21
C MET A 555 -24.91 -11.97 0.79
N THR A 556 -25.31 -13.00 0.05
CA THR A 556 -25.96 -12.84 -1.25
C THR A 556 -27.48 -12.86 -1.08
N ILE A 557 -28.17 -11.92 -1.70
CA ILE A 557 -29.64 -11.86 -1.83
C ILE A 557 -30.03 -12.02 -3.31
N ASN A 558 -31.28 -12.36 -3.61
CA ASN A 558 -31.78 -12.29 -4.99
C ASN A 558 -31.70 -10.82 -5.48
N PRO A 559 -31.13 -10.53 -6.67
CA PRO A 559 -31.12 -9.18 -7.25
C PRO A 559 -32.49 -8.49 -7.30
N GLU A 560 -33.59 -9.24 -7.50
CA GLU A 560 -34.95 -8.71 -7.46
C GLU A 560 -35.30 -8.07 -6.09
N LYS A 561 -34.62 -8.48 -5.00
CA LYS A 561 -34.82 -8.00 -3.63
C LYS A 561 -33.93 -6.82 -3.23
N ILE A 562 -33.00 -6.36 -4.08
CA ILE A 562 -32.22 -5.14 -3.85
C ILE A 562 -33.16 -3.94 -3.65
N GLY A 563 -34.24 -3.86 -4.45
CA GLY A 563 -35.24 -2.79 -4.35
C GLY A 563 -35.99 -2.75 -3.02
N ASP A 564 -36.28 -3.91 -2.42
CA ASP A 564 -36.95 -4.03 -1.12
C ASP A 564 -36.02 -3.62 0.04
N LEU A 565 -34.76 -4.06 -0.02
CA LEU A 565 -33.71 -3.73 0.97
C LEU A 565 -33.39 -2.24 0.98
N ILE A 566 -33.17 -1.62 -0.18
CA ILE A 566 -32.95 -0.18 -0.29
C ILE A 566 -34.23 0.58 0.09
N GLY A 567 -35.36 0.17 -0.48
CA GLY A 567 -36.67 0.79 -0.28
C GLY A 567 -36.79 2.20 -0.87
N PRO A 568 -37.98 2.83 -0.76
CA PRO A 568 -38.25 4.14 -1.38
C PRO A 568 -37.24 5.22 -0.95
N LYS A 569 -36.47 5.73 -1.92
CA LYS A 569 -35.36 6.69 -1.72
C LYS A 569 -34.27 6.22 -0.74
N GLY A 570 -34.03 4.92 -0.61
CA GLY A 570 -33.05 4.39 0.35
C GLY A 570 -33.48 4.57 1.80
N LYS A 571 -34.79 4.52 2.09
CA LYS A 571 -35.32 4.67 3.47
C LYS A 571 -35.16 3.38 4.29
N THR A 572 -35.37 2.21 3.69
CA THR A 572 -35.36 0.94 4.42
C THR A 572 -33.95 0.65 4.93
N ILE A 573 -32.96 0.60 4.03
CA ILE A 573 -31.55 0.40 4.36
C ILE A 573 -31.05 1.41 5.40
N ARG A 574 -31.37 2.72 5.26
CA ARG A 574 -31.00 3.73 6.26
C ARG A 574 -31.66 3.51 7.62
N GLY A 575 -32.92 3.07 7.67
CA GLY A 575 -33.58 2.71 8.93
C GLY A 575 -32.85 1.58 9.67
N ILE A 576 -32.40 0.55 8.95
CA ILE A 576 -31.61 -0.55 9.54
C ILE A 576 -30.27 -0.01 10.09
N GLN A 577 -29.57 0.83 9.32
CA GLN A 577 -28.30 1.45 9.77
C GLN A 577 -28.51 2.34 11.01
N GLU A 578 -29.56 3.17 11.03
CA GLU A 578 -29.91 4.06 12.15
C GLU A 578 -30.31 3.29 13.43
N GLU A 579 -30.95 2.12 13.31
CA GLU A 579 -31.37 1.28 14.45
C GLU A 579 -30.26 0.36 14.98
N THR A 580 -29.40 -0.14 14.10
CA THR A 580 -28.35 -1.12 14.46
C THR A 580 -27.01 -0.49 14.77
N GLY A 581 -26.69 0.65 14.15
CA GLY A 581 -25.34 1.23 14.12
C GLY A 581 -24.40 0.56 13.11
N ALA A 582 -24.91 -0.35 12.26
CA ALA A 582 -24.15 -0.96 11.17
C ALA A 582 -24.16 -0.07 9.91
N GLU A 583 -23.12 -0.19 9.10
CA GLU A 583 -23.07 0.23 7.70
C GLU A 583 -23.51 -0.93 6.82
N ILE A 584 -24.34 -0.67 5.80
CA ILE A 584 -24.85 -1.68 4.88
C ILE A 584 -24.72 -1.14 3.45
N THR A 585 -23.92 -1.83 2.64
CA THR A 585 -23.86 -1.61 1.19
C THR A 585 -24.43 -2.82 0.47
N VAL A 586 -24.95 -2.60 -0.75
CA VAL A 586 -25.43 -3.65 -1.64
C VAL A 586 -25.08 -3.27 -3.08
N ASP A 587 -24.59 -4.23 -3.85
CA ASP A 587 -24.27 -4.04 -5.27
C ASP A 587 -25.37 -4.58 -6.21
N ASP A 588 -25.20 -4.34 -7.52
CA ASP A 588 -26.14 -4.78 -8.55
C ASP A 588 -26.17 -6.32 -8.74
N THR A 589 -25.25 -7.07 -8.12
CA THR A 589 -25.24 -8.56 -8.13
C THR A 589 -26.06 -9.16 -6.99
N GLY A 590 -26.48 -8.34 -6.02
CA GLY A 590 -27.14 -8.78 -4.80
C GLY A 590 -26.17 -9.16 -3.67
N LEU A 591 -24.89 -8.79 -3.76
CA LEU A 591 -23.96 -8.93 -2.65
C LEU A 591 -24.20 -7.80 -1.64
N VAL A 592 -24.74 -8.15 -0.47
CA VAL A 592 -24.91 -7.24 0.66
C VAL A 592 -23.70 -7.36 1.58
N THR A 593 -23.05 -6.25 1.87
CA THR A 593 -21.93 -6.17 2.83
C THR A 593 -22.38 -5.39 4.06
N ILE A 594 -22.29 -6.01 5.23
CA ILE A 594 -22.71 -5.47 6.52
C ILE A 594 -21.48 -5.28 7.40
N ALA A 595 -21.19 -4.05 7.81
CA ALA A 595 -20.04 -3.71 8.63
C ALA A 595 -20.47 -3.05 9.95
N ALA A 596 -20.02 -3.55 11.10
CA ALA A 596 -20.28 -2.89 12.39
C ALA A 596 -19.16 -3.11 13.42
N VAL A 597 -18.98 -2.14 14.32
CA VAL A 597 -18.07 -2.28 15.47
C VAL A 597 -18.80 -3.03 16.59
N GLY A 598 -18.51 -4.33 16.71
CA GLY A 598 -19.10 -5.24 17.71
C GLY A 598 -20.18 -6.17 17.14
N GLY A 599 -20.13 -7.43 17.57
CA GLY A 599 -20.95 -8.52 16.99
C GLY A 599 -22.46 -8.32 17.10
N GLU A 600 -22.96 -7.78 18.22
CA GLU A 600 -24.40 -7.55 18.44
C GLU A 600 -25.03 -6.50 17.50
N ALA A 601 -24.23 -5.60 16.94
CA ALA A 601 -24.70 -4.65 15.94
C ALA A 601 -24.78 -5.31 14.55
N MET A 602 -23.71 -6.00 14.16
CA MET A 602 -23.63 -6.75 12.90
C MET A 602 -24.73 -7.82 12.81
N GLU A 603 -24.89 -8.65 13.84
CA GLU A 603 -25.83 -9.78 13.79
C GLU A 603 -27.30 -9.32 13.77
N ARG A 604 -27.65 -8.22 14.45
CA ARG A 604 -28.98 -7.61 14.32
C ARG A 604 -29.22 -7.06 12.91
N ALA A 605 -28.23 -6.38 12.32
CA ALA A 605 -28.32 -5.91 10.94
C ALA A 605 -28.46 -7.08 9.95
N ARG A 606 -27.67 -8.15 10.13
CA ARG A 606 -27.75 -9.41 9.37
C ARG A 606 -29.17 -9.99 9.41
N GLN A 607 -29.76 -10.10 10.60
CA GLN A 607 -31.12 -10.62 10.77
C GLN A 607 -32.20 -9.71 10.17
N MET A 608 -32.05 -8.38 10.26
CA MET A 608 -32.99 -7.42 9.66
C MET A 608 -32.94 -7.45 8.12
N VAL A 609 -31.74 -7.54 7.53
CA VAL A 609 -31.58 -7.73 6.08
C VAL A 609 -32.20 -9.07 5.67
N GLN A 610 -31.81 -10.17 6.32
CA GLN A 610 -32.30 -11.51 5.99
C GLN A 610 -33.83 -11.62 6.13
N ALA A 611 -34.45 -10.96 7.10
CA ALA A 611 -35.91 -10.95 7.27
C ALA A 611 -36.68 -10.16 6.18
N LEU A 612 -36.00 -9.24 5.47
CA LEU A 612 -36.56 -8.50 4.34
C LEU A 612 -36.32 -9.19 3.00
N THR A 613 -35.22 -9.95 2.88
CA THR A 613 -34.77 -10.57 1.63
C THR A 613 -34.99 -12.09 1.57
N ALA A 614 -35.47 -12.71 2.66
CA ALA A 614 -35.81 -14.12 2.71
C ALA A 614 -36.81 -14.52 1.60
N GLU A 615 -36.50 -15.62 0.91
CA GLU A 615 -37.42 -16.23 -0.04
C GLU A 615 -38.27 -17.34 0.63
N PRO A 616 -39.56 -17.47 0.28
CA PRO A 616 -40.39 -18.56 0.77
C PRO A 616 -39.90 -19.94 0.27
N VAL A 617 -39.48 -20.80 1.19
CA VAL A 617 -38.99 -22.15 0.89
C VAL A 617 -40.16 -23.10 0.68
N ILE A 618 -40.23 -23.72 -0.50
CA ILE A 618 -41.30 -24.68 -0.83
C ILE A 618 -41.20 -25.88 0.11
N GLY A 619 -42.32 -26.21 0.77
CA GLY A 619 -42.41 -27.26 1.79
C GLY A 619 -42.29 -26.76 3.24
N GLU A 620 -41.88 -25.51 3.49
CA GLU A 620 -41.81 -24.94 4.84
C GLU A 620 -43.20 -24.49 5.36
N THR A 621 -43.31 -24.27 6.67
CA THR A 621 -44.54 -23.89 7.38
C THR A 621 -44.39 -22.53 8.05
N TYR A 622 -45.24 -21.57 7.68
CA TYR A 622 -45.20 -20.19 8.15
C TYR A 622 -46.41 -19.85 9.03
N GLU A 623 -46.23 -18.95 10.02
CA GLU A 623 -47.32 -18.31 10.77
C GLU A 623 -47.68 -16.95 10.14
N GLY A 624 -48.59 -17.00 9.18
CA GLY A 624 -49.03 -15.83 8.43
C GLY A 624 -50.31 -15.17 8.98
N THR A 625 -50.60 -13.95 8.52
CA THR A 625 -51.81 -13.20 8.88
C THR A 625 -52.71 -13.00 7.66
N VAL A 626 -54.01 -13.28 7.80
CA VAL A 626 -55.00 -13.17 6.70
C VAL A 626 -55.26 -11.70 6.37
N LYS A 627 -54.82 -11.26 5.19
CA LYS A 627 -54.96 -9.87 4.69
C LYS A 627 -56.31 -9.62 4.03
N SER A 628 -56.79 -10.61 3.28
CA SER A 628 -58.11 -10.58 2.64
C SER A 628 -58.67 -11.99 2.41
N THR A 629 -59.99 -12.08 2.32
CA THR A 629 -60.74 -13.30 2.00
C THR A 629 -61.53 -13.10 0.72
N THR A 630 -61.61 -14.13 -0.11
CA THR A 630 -62.36 -14.14 -1.38
C THR A 630 -63.15 -15.43 -1.53
N ALA A 631 -64.08 -15.49 -2.48
CA ALA A 631 -64.92 -16.67 -2.72
C ALA A 631 -64.13 -17.95 -3.10
N PHE A 632 -62.89 -17.83 -3.56
CA PHE A 632 -62.03 -18.96 -3.97
C PHE A 632 -60.83 -19.22 -3.04
N GLY A 633 -60.60 -18.37 -2.03
CA GLY A 633 -59.49 -18.55 -1.09
C GLY A 633 -59.16 -17.33 -0.24
N ALA A 634 -58.17 -17.47 0.64
CA ALA A 634 -57.67 -16.42 1.52
C ALA A 634 -56.24 -16.02 1.16
N PHE A 635 -55.96 -14.71 1.14
CA PHE A 635 -54.61 -14.18 1.00
C PHE A 635 -53.98 -14.01 2.38
N VAL A 636 -52.85 -14.67 2.58
CA VAL A 636 -52.12 -14.74 3.85
C VAL A 636 -50.73 -14.14 3.63
N GLU A 637 -50.40 -13.08 4.36
CA GLU A 637 -49.02 -12.58 4.43
C GLU A 637 -48.21 -13.53 5.31
N ILE A 638 -47.22 -14.20 4.73
CA ILE A 638 -46.35 -15.17 5.42
C ILE A 638 -45.03 -14.55 5.88
N MET A 639 -44.58 -13.50 5.19
CA MET A 639 -43.41 -12.67 5.50
C MET A 639 -43.74 -11.23 5.07
N PRO A 640 -43.08 -10.18 5.59
CA PRO A 640 -43.44 -8.79 5.30
C PRO A 640 -43.58 -8.51 3.79
N GLY A 641 -44.75 -8.02 3.36
CA GLY A 641 -45.03 -7.72 1.95
C GLY A 641 -45.17 -8.94 1.03
N THR A 642 -45.08 -10.17 1.55
CA THR A 642 -45.12 -11.42 0.79
C THR A 642 -46.42 -12.17 1.08
N GLU A 643 -47.41 -12.02 0.20
CA GLU A 643 -48.72 -12.70 0.29
C GLU A 643 -48.78 -13.97 -0.56
N GLY A 644 -49.34 -15.04 0.00
CA GLY A 644 -49.70 -16.27 -0.72
C GLY A 644 -51.19 -16.60 -0.61
N LEU A 645 -51.69 -17.37 -1.59
CA LEU A 645 -53.10 -17.75 -1.65
C LEU A 645 -53.30 -19.16 -1.06
N VAL A 646 -54.09 -19.25 0.02
CA VAL A 646 -54.70 -20.52 0.43
C VAL A 646 -55.99 -20.71 -0.35
N HIS A 647 -56.01 -21.65 -1.30
CA HIS A 647 -57.23 -21.97 -2.05
C HIS A 647 -58.28 -22.62 -1.15
N ILE A 648 -59.58 -22.43 -1.44
CA ILE A 648 -60.68 -22.91 -0.60
C ILE A 648 -60.65 -24.43 -0.32
N SER A 649 -60.12 -25.23 -1.25
CA SER A 649 -59.91 -26.69 -1.09
C SER A 649 -58.76 -27.10 -0.16
N GLU A 650 -57.93 -26.14 0.25
CA GLU A 650 -56.71 -26.31 1.05
C GLU A 650 -56.78 -25.64 2.43
N LEU A 651 -57.92 -25.04 2.78
CA LEU A 651 -58.21 -24.49 4.11
C LEU A 651 -58.41 -25.59 5.17
N LYS A 652 -59.05 -26.71 4.81
CA LYS A 652 -59.45 -27.77 5.76
C LYS A 652 -59.70 -29.11 5.04
N HIS A 653 -59.63 -30.23 5.77
CA HIS A 653 -60.21 -31.50 5.32
C HIS A 653 -61.75 -31.44 5.42
N GLY A 654 -62.44 -31.42 4.29
CA GLY A 654 -63.90 -31.35 4.19
C GLY A 654 -64.36 -30.48 3.00
N ARG A 655 -65.67 -30.42 2.76
CA ARG A 655 -66.25 -29.49 1.78
C ARG A 655 -66.52 -28.15 2.46
N THR A 656 -65.68 -27.15 2.18
CA THR A 656 -65.87 -25.77 2.62
C THR A 656 -66.64 -25.00 1.55
N GLU A 657 -67.79 -24.39 1.90
CA GLU A 657 -68.60 -23.64 0.92
C GLU A 657 -68.25 -22.14 0.87
N LYS A 658 -67.71 -21.56 1.96
CA LYS A 658 -67.10 -20.22 1.94
C LYS A 658 -65.78 -20.18 2.73
N THR A 659 -64.82 -19.43 2.21
CA THR A 659 -63.56 -19.09 2.89
C THR A 659 -63.78 -18.50 4.30
N GLU A 660 -64.79 -17.64 4.41
CA GLU A 660 -65.16 -16.86 5.60
C GLU A 660 -65.66 -17.72 6.78
N ASP A 661 -66.08 -18.96 6.50
CA ASP A 661 -66.50 -19.94 7.51
C ASP A 661 -65.30 -20.59 8.23
N VAL A 662 -64.09 -20.44 7.70
CA VAL A 662 -62.86 -21.09 8.20
C VAL A 662 -61.80 -20.07 8.63
N VAL A 663 -61.65 -18.96 7.92
CA VAL A 663 -60.70 -17.88 8.24
C VAL A 663 -61.29 -16.49 7.98
N LYS A 664 -60.92 -15.51 8.80
CA LYS A 664 -61.34 -14.11 8.71
C LYS A 664 -60.14 -13.19 8.55
N LYS A 665 -60.37 -12.00 7.98
CA LYS A 665 -59.35 -10.95 7.87
C LYS A 665 -58.84 -10.55 9.26
N GLY A 666 -57.53 -10.66 9.46
CA GLY A 666 -56.85 -10.43 10.74
C GLY A 666 -56.49 -11.70 11.52
N ASP A 667 -57.01 -12.87 11.15
CA ASP A 667 -56.65 -14.13 11.81
C ASP A 667 -55.18 -14.50 11.55
N ARG A 668 -54.51 -15.07 12.55
CA ARG A 668 -53.16 -15.64 12.43
C ARG A 668 -53.28 -17.15 12.20
N VAL A 669 -52.70 -17.66 11.13
CA VAL A 669 -52.87 -19.04 10.65
C VAL A 669 -51.54 -19.69 10.29
N ARG A 670 -51.40 -20.99 10.61
CA ARG A 670 -50.27 -21.80 10.13
C ARG A 670 -50.57 -22.35 8.74
N VAL A 671 -49.65 -22.12 7.82
CA VAL A 671 -49.78 -22.43 6.39
C VAL A 671 -48.49 -23.04 5.86
N LYS A 672 -48.60 -24.15 5.14
CA LYS A 672 -47.49 -24.76 4.40
C LYS A 672 -47.39 -24.14 3.01
N LEU A 673 -46.20 -23.79 2.55
CA LEU A 673 -45.99 -23.46 1.14
C LEU A 673 -45.92 -24.76 0.33
N LEU A 674 -46.79 -24.88 -0.68
CA LEU A 674 -46.84 -26.07 -1.55
C LEU A 674 -46.07 -25.88 -2.86
N ASP A 675 -46.12 -24.67 -3.44
CA ASP A 675 -45.72 -24.44 -4.83
C ASP A 675 -45.58 -22.93 -5.13
N ARG A 676 -44.78 -22.58 -6.14
CA ARG A 676 -44.58 -21.21 -6.69
C ARG A 676 -44.84 -21.25 -8.19
N ASP A 677 -46.02 -20.75 -8.57
CA ASP A 677 -46.50 -20.66 -9.95
C ASP A 677 -45.57 -19.80 -10.83
N GLU A 678 -45.54 -20.03 -12.15
CA GLU A 678 -44.63 -19.38 -13.12
C GLU A 678 -44.66 -17.84 -13.08
N ARG A 679 -45.72 -17.25 -12.54
CA ARG A 679 -45.89 -15.80 -12.34
C ARG A 679 -45.49 -15.32 -10.94
N GLY A 680 -44.64 -16.08 -10.23
CA GLY A 680 -44.17 -15.79 -8.88
C GLY A 680 -45.22 -15.96 -7.77
N ARG A 681 -46.40 -16.54 -8.06
CA ARG A 681 -47.53 -16.58 -7.11
C ARG A 681 -47.42 -17.80 -6.18
N LEU A 682 -47.47 -17.54 -4.87
CA LEU A 682 -47.29 -18.56 -3.83
C LEU A 682 -48.61 -19.30 -3.53
N ARG A 683 -48.57 -20.63 -3.53
CA ARG A 683 -49.70 -21.51 -3.20
C ARG A 683 -49.55 -22.09 -1.80
N LEU A 684 -50.48 -21.75 -0.92
CA LEU A 684 -50.45 -22.12 0.50
C LEU A 684 -51.52 -23.18 0.84
N SER A 685 -51.27 -23.99 1.87
CA SER A 685 -52.24 -24.96 2.40
C SER A 685 -52.18 -25.07 3.93
N MET A 686 -53.35 -25.00 4.57
CA MET A 686 -53.53 -25.30 6.00
C MET A 686 -53.79 -26.81 6.20
N LYS A 687 -54.49 -27.41 5.24
CA LYS A 687 -54.82 -28.84 5.16
C LYS A 687 -53.59 -29.74 5.15
N ALA A 688 -52.51 -29.32 4.49
CA ALA A 688 -51.22 -30.03 4.46
C ALA A 688 -50.51 -30.15 5.83
N LEU A 689 -50.99 -29.45 6.86
CA LEU A 689 -50.50 -29.51 8.25
C LEU A 689 -51.38 -30.37 9.17
N THR A 690 -52.52 -30.86 8.67
CA THR A 690 -53.49 -31.62 9.46
C THR A 690 -53.39 -33.11 9.07
N PRO A 691 -53.02 -34.02 10.00
CA PRO A 691 -52.88 -35.44 9.68
C PRO A 691 -54.21 -36.04 9.20
N LYS A 692 -54.12 -36.92 8.20
CA LYS A 692 -55.27 -37.58 7.59
C LYS A 692 -55.66 -38.78 8.45
N ALA A 693 -56.89 -38.80 8.98
CA ALA A 693 -57.38 -39.94 9.74
C ALA A 693 -57.53 -41.17 8.81
N GLU A 694 -56.96 -42.30 9.21
CA GLU A 694 -57.04 -43.55 8.45
C GLU A 694 -58.38 -44.24 8.69
N THR A 695 -59.16 -44.44 7.64
CA THR A 695 -60.37 -45.25 7.69
C THR A 695 -60.03 -46.73 7.49
N SER A 696 -59.91 -47.47 8.58
CA SER A 696 -59.81 -48.92 8.55
C SER A 696 -61.10 -49.55 8.01
N SER A 697 -60.97 -50.54 7.12
CA SER A 697 -62.06 -51.42 6.72
C SER A 697 -61.59 -52.87 6.70
N SER A 698 -61.90 -53.60 7.77
CA SER A 698 -61.73 -55.05 7.85
C SER A 698 -62.90 -55.77 7.17
N GLY A 699 -62.61 -56.89 6.52
CA GLY A 699 -63.60 -57.71 5.81
C GLY A 699 -62.92 -58.90 5.12
N GLU A 700 -63.01 -60.08 5.73
CA GLU A 700 -62.39 -61.33 5.26
C GLU A 700 -63.25 -62.01 4.17
N GLY A 701 -62.69 -62.95 3.38
CA GLY A 701 -63.54 -63.68 2.42
C GLY A 701 -62.97 -64.73 1.45
N GLY A 702 -61.73 -65.23 1.59
CA GLY A 702 -61.19 -66.31 0.73
C GLY A 702 -60.88 -65.92 -0.73
N GLY A 703 -60.30 -66.79 -1.57
CA GLY A 703 -59.76 -68.13 -1.28
C GLY A 703 -59.55 -68.96 -2.57
N GLY A 704 -58.31 -69.37 -2.85
CA GLY A 704 -57.96 -70.18 -4.03
C GLY A 704 -56.46 -70.05 -4.37
N GLY A 705 -55.80 -71.14 -4.76
CA GLY A 705 -54.34 -71.17 -4.98
C GLY A 705 -53.91 -71.31 -6.45
N GLY A 706 -52.63 -71.03 -6.71
CA GLY A 706 -51.92 -71.23 -7.97
C GLY A 706 -50.40 -71.20 -7.72
N THR A 707 -49.62 -71.92 -8.53
CA THR A 707 -48.20 -72.22 -8.30
C THR A 707 -47.26 -71.65 -9.37
N GLU A 708 -45.95 -71.91 -9.25
CA GLU A 708 -44.84 -71.46 -10.13
C GLU A 708 -44.46 -69.98 -9.85
N GLY A 709 -43.20 -69.50 -9.88
CA GLY A 709 -41.94 -69.94 -10.51
C GLY A 709 -41.42 -68.74 -11.33
N GLU A 710 -40.17 -68.25 -11.31
CA GLU A 710 -38.83 -68.72 -10.89
C GLU A 710 -38.03 -67.49 -10.30
N ALA A 711 -37.16 -67.63 -9.29
CA ALA A 711 -35.68 -67.79 -9.32
C ALA A 711 -34.79 -66.53 -9.58
N LEU A 712 -33.57 -66.56 -8.98
CA LEU A 712 -32.40 -65.65 -9.17
C LEU A 712 -32.53 -64.20 -8.59
N ALA A 713 -31.53 -63.62 -7.91
CA ALA A 713 -30.23 -64.13 -7.41
C ALA A 713 -29.71 -63.34 -6.17
N ALA A 714 -28.60 -63.79 -5.58
CA ALA A 714 -27.84 -63.12 -4.50
C ALA A 714 -27.17 -61.81 -4.98
N VAL A 715 -26.55 -60.92 -4.18
CA VAL A 715 -25.67 -61.01 -2.98
C VAL A 715 -25.80 -59.69 -2.17
N GLY A 716 -25.62 -59.58 -0.85
CA GLY A 716 -25.26 -60.55 0.20
C GLY A 716 -25.03 -59.87 1.57
N ALA A 717 -24.44 -60.63 2.51
CA ALA A 717 -24.13 -60.32 3.91
C ALA A 717 -23.33 -58.99 4.13
N GLN A 718 -23.28 -58.36 5.32
CA GLN A 718 -23.11 -58.98 6.66
C GLN A 718 -23.82 -58.24 7.83
N THR A 719 -24.37 -59.02 8.77
CA THR A 719 -24.47 -58.75 10.22
C THR A 719 -23.10 -59.03 10.88
N GLU A 720 -22.74 -58.64 12.10
CA GLU A 720 -23.42 -58.52 13.43
C GLU A 720 -22.98 -57.19 14.11
N GLY A 721 -23.50 -56.67 15.23
CA GLY A 721 -23.84 -57.27 16.54
C GLY A 721 -22.62 -57.20 17.49
N GLU A 722 -22.68 -56.95 18.81
CA GLU A 722 -23.76 -56.68 19.80
C GLU A 722 -23.16 -55.84 20.97
N GLU A 723 -23.84 -54.79 21.48
CA GLU A 723 -24.51 -54.69 22.82
C GLU A 723 -23.69 -54.12 24.01
N GLY A 724 -24.42 -53.62 25.04
CA GLY A 724 -23.94 -53.08 26.32
C GLY A 724 -23.52 -51.59 26.29
N GLY A 725 -23.98 -50.66 27.14
CA GLY A 725 -24.75 -50.72 28.40
C GLY A 725 -23.91 -50.22 29.59
N SER A 726 -24.38 -49.46 30.59
CA SER A 726 -25.68 -48.78 30.83
C SER A 726 -25.59 -47.88 32.08
N GLU A 727 -26.52 -46.92 32.24
CA GLU A 727 -26.92 -46.23 33.51
C GLU A 727 -26.01 -45.16 34.20
N ARG A 728 -26.63 -44.48 35.19
CA ARG A 728 -26.22 -43.32 36.03
C ARG A 728 -26.34 -43.73 37.54
N PRO A 729 -26.33 -42.88 38.61
CA PRO A 729 -26.11 -41.41 38.80
C PRO A 729 -25.01 -41.14 39.90
N ASP A 730 -24.96 -40.15 40.82
CA ASP A 730 -25.84 -39.06 41.27
C ASP A 730 -25.13 -37.97 42.15
N ARG A 731 -25.79 -36.83 42.35
CA ARG A 731 -25.86 -35.92 43.54
C ARG A 731 -24.65 -35.19 44.17
N GLY A 732 -24.89 -33.88 44.47
CA GLY A 732 -24.16 -33.02 45.44
C GLY A 732 -23.89 -31.59 44.89
N SER A 733 -24.57 -30.46 45.20
CA SER A 733 -25.19 -29.93 46.45
C SER A 733 -24.13 -29.49 47.49
N SER A 734 -24.12 -28.31 48.16
CA SER A 734 -24.94 -27.05 48.21
C SER A 734 -24.09 -25.93 48.90
N ASP A 735 -24.46 -24.69 49.26
CA ASP A 735 -25.70 -23.87 49.34
C ASP A 735 -25.37 -22.35 49.52
N ARG A 736 -26.35 -21.42 49.37
CA ARG A 736 -26.41 -19.99 49.85
C ARG A 736 -25.40 -18.97 49.27
N GLY A 737 -25.62 -17.65 49.34
CA GLY A 737 -26.79 -16.82 49.74
C GLY A 737 -26.49 -15.32 49.51
N ASP A 738 -27.37 -14.53 48.87
CA ASP A 738 -28.43 -13.67 49.45
C ASP A 738 -28.03 -12.16 49.50
N ARG A 739 -29.00 -11.26 49.69
CA ARG A 739 -28.96 -9.78 49.59
C ARG A 739 -28.78 -9.14 51.02
N PRO A 740 -28.88 -7.80 51.31
CA PRO A 740 -29.38 -6.68 50.48
C PRO A 740 -28.79 -5.23 50.67
N ARG A 741 -29.21 -4.33 49.75
CA ARG A 741 -29.58 -2.89 49.92
C ARG A 741 -28.62 -1.86 50.59
N GLY A 742 -28.28 -0.82 49.82
CA GLY A 742 -28.01 0.55 50.33
C GLY A 742 -27.45 1.50 49.26
N ARG A 743 -27.70 2.82 49.17
CA ARG A 743 -28.90 3.72 49.17
C ARG A 743 -28.36 5.16 49.34
N ARG A 744 -28.80 6.12 48.48
CA ARG A 744 -28.61 7.61 48.51
C ARG A 744 -27.40 8.23 47.78
N GLY A 745 -27.64 9.41 47.18
CA GLY A 745 -26.64 10.42 46.76
C GLY A 745 -26.57 10.69 45.24
N GLY A 746 -26.85 11.89 44.68
CA GLY A 746 -27.62 13.00 45.26
C GLY A 746 -27.30 14.47 44.88
N SER A 747 -27.10 14.84 43.60
CA SER A 747 -27.23 16.23 43.06
C SER A 747 -27.31 16.19 41.52
N ARG A 748 -28.04 17.00 40.73
CA ARG A 748 -28.56 18.40 40.76
C ARG A 748 -27.55 19.51 40.35
N GLY A 749 -27.92 20.28 39.31
CA GLY A 749 -27.23 21.48 38.82
C GLY A 749 -26.29 21.19 37.63
N GLY A 750 -26.22 22.00 36.57
CA GLY A 750 -26.95 23.24 36.24
C GLY A 750 -26.80 23.63 34.75
N ARG A 751 -27.56 24.63 34.28
CA ARG A 751 -27.56 25.12 32.87
C ARG A 751 -26.68 26.37 32.69
N ASN A 752 -26.39 26.67 31.42
CA ASN A 752 -25.72 27.86 30.87
C ASN A 752 -24.20 27.94 31.16
N GLY A 753 -23.34 28.51 30.29
CA GLY A 753 -23.60 29.11 28.97
C GLY A 753 -23.14 30.57 28.89
N GLY A 754 -22.06 30.85 28.17
CA GLY A 754 -21.49 32.20 28.04
C GLY A 754 -20.43 32.28 26.93
N ARG A 755 -20.46 33.38 26.18
CA ARG A 755 -19.52 33.72 25.09
C ARG A 755 -18.20 34.25 25.66
N SER A 756 -17.09 34.10 24.92
CA SER A 756 -16.29 35.21 24.30
C SER A 756 -14.80 34.86 24.13
N ARG A 757 -14.21 35.34 23.02
CA ARG A 757 -12.84 35.89 22.81
C ARG A 757 -11.74 35.51 23.81
N GLU A 758 -10.54 35.15 23.37
CA GLU A 758 -9.77 35.84 22.30
C GLU A 758 -9.56 35.05 20.99
#